data_AF-A0A919ZG95-F1
#
_entry.id   AF-A0A919ZG95-F1
#
_cell.length_a   1.000
_cell.length_b   1.000
_cell.length_c   1.000
_cell.angle_alpha   90.00
_cell.angle_beta   90.00
_cell.angle_gamma   90.00
#
_symmetry.space_group_name_H-M   'P 1'
#
loop_
_entity.id
_entity.type
_entity.pdbx_description
1 polymer ?
#
loop_
_entity_poly.entity_id
_entity_poly.type
_entity_poly.pdbx_seq_one_letter_code
_entity_poly.pdbx_strand_id
1 'polypeptide(L)'
;MLLAMLCLLAALPVWAADVPAQTGLVTDTAGMLGGKTQVEQAAAGPDYTFHVLTVDSLNGEQPAVYAEKVYRAWGLTSRDVLLLIAKNERRTEMNFNNPELLARLDAKYRLGNQSIGQLVTETFNPEAQRGDFAAGTIAVMKAVHNLPTLQAVPSAPAPDRTARPTAAPGSVPSGTSGTQERSAAPLLALFAGVLVLAALVYLGVCLYKRSQLKRTAGQAQALLVDIARASEALKPFDGLVQGSTERIVRELDERLSALTIEASAFAGELTDNPPALLSLRALLRVNQEAADRLAGLTGRSQQAQQEIAHLTEVDKTVKAQVTGQADRRIRLRTETERIGREHGYPLTYLFGEFDRLEQEIARASDLAVFDPVEAQQVADKVQKDLDDRERDVKEFPRYLEALHTFPERAAATRQEVDGIIREHGLKLPHTDPFANLEKARAKVPPLEEALKAGQMDDARAVSSEIDSLLADAVEMTRRQAYLKEKNQTDIRFLEEKLAQYHRLAAERDAEWDRLRRTYAPSHWEPFWKEGQQAEERLLAAEAGLPVVRVLTNDEHQEFDRAREALDGMLAASDEADRTAKQREEAVRGWDRAVADAKRGLEQSEASFTAATRLIRTQNLRFHAGYPMEPAMQAIEALQKEARRQLATPPYRLEELARTMERLRTETDRFERTVRDVLAAKERAELLAREMNDRFRTVSGRVRGRVNTAGYQRHYATRMDAIHSLLAAGMYEKAQEEANAIRSLVSGMENEYRMAVSREQQSGGSNWGSGSGSSHGGGNSSGGSNWGSGGGGGSRNNNNNSSGGSNW
;
A
#
# COMPACT_ATOMS: atom_id res chain seq x y z
N MET A 1 34.12 37.37 22.39
CA MET A 1 32.70 37.22 22.77
C MET A 1 31.80 36.78 21.60
N LEU A 2 32.06 37.18 20.35
CA LEU A 2 31.26 36.72 19.18
C LEU A 2 31.34 35.21 18.86
N LEU A 3 32.44 34.54 19.20
CA LEU A 3 32.59 33.09 19.00
C LEU A 3 31.85 32.23 20.04
N ALA A 4 31.53 32.81 21.21
CA ALA A 4 30.78 32.13 22.27
C ALA A 4 29.25 32.24 22.06
N MET A 5 28.80 33.21 21.26
CA MET A 5 27.38 33.40 20.95
C MET A 5 26.92 32.54 19.75
N LEU A 6 27.85 32.08 18.90
CA LEU A 6 27.56 31.20 17.76
C LEU A 6 27.45 29.71 18.16
N CYS A 7 28.07 29.29 19.27
CA CYS A 7 27.96 27.92 19.77
C CYS A 7 26.69 27.66 20.58
N LEU A 8 25.93 28.69 21.00
CA LEU A 8 24.70 28.52 21.77
C LEU A 8 23.44 28.32 20.90
N LEU A 9 23.53 28.50 19.57
CA LEU A 9 22.42 28.28 18.63
C LEU A 9 22.39 26.88 17.98
N ALA A 10 23.35 26.00 18.30
CA ALA A 10 23.49 24.70 17.65
C ALA A 10 22.82 23.52 18.40
N ALA A 11 21.94 23.79 19.37
CA ALA A 11 21.24 22.75 20.12
C ALA A 11 19.78 23.13 20.40
N LEU A 12 19.00 23.37 19.35
CA LEU A 12 17.56 23.15 19.47
C LEU A 12 17.36 21.63 19.45
N PRO A 13 16.83 21.01 20.51
CA PRO A 13 16.43 19.61 20.44
C PRO A 13 15.37 19.51 19.34
N VAL A 14 15.63 18.71 18.31
CA VAL A 14 14.58 18.24 17.41
C VAL A 14 13.70 17.34 18.28
N TRP A 15 12.57 17.88 18.74
CA TRP A 15 11.55 17.10 19.43
C TRP A 15 10.91 16.20 18.38
N ALA A 16 11.34 14.94 18.32
CA ALA A 16 10.65 13.94 17.53
C ALA A 16 9.22 13.83 18.05
N ALA A 17 8.23 13.92 17.17
CA ALA A 17 6.85 13.68 17.56
C ALA A 17 6.74 12.25 18.14
N ASP A 18 6.21 12.14 19.36
CA ASP A 18 5.95 10.85 19.97
C ASP A 18 4.87 10.11 19.16
N VAL A 19 5.01 8.79 19.06
CA VAL A 19 4.02 7.94 18.38
C VAL A 19 2.92 7.60 19.38
N PRO A 20 1.66 7.98 19.14
CA PRO A 20 0.57 7.67 20.05
C PRO A 20 0.30 6.15 20.10
N ALA A 21 -0.15 5.68 21.27
CA ALA A 21 -0.58 4.30 21.44
C ALA A 21 -1.83 4.02 20.59
N GLN A 22 -1.86 2.87 19.93
CA GLN A 22 -2.98 2.50 19.06
C GLN A 22 -4.25 2.23 19.90
N THR A 23 -5.35 2.90 19.55
CA THR A 23 -6.66 2.77 20.21
C THR A 23 -7.72 2.17 19.28
N GLY A 24 -7.43 0.99 18.71
CA GLY A 24 -8.29 0.29 17.76
C GLY A 24 -7.88 0.52 16.30
N LEU A 25 -8.84 0.48 15.38
CA LEU A 25 -8.61 0.78 13.95
C LEU A 25 -8.51 2.28 13.68
N VAL A 26 -9.10 3.12 14.54
CA VAL A 26 -9.04 4.58 14.42
C VAL A 26 -8.52 5.19 15.72
N THR A 27 -7.37 5.86 15.62
CA THR A 27 -6.76 6.64 16.70
C THR A 27 -6.84 8.13 16.33
N ASP A 28 -7.85 8.82 16.88
CA ASP A 28 -8.09 10.25 16.61
C ASP A 28 -7.57 11.10 17.77
N THR A 29 -6.29 11.51 17.72
CA THR A 29 -5.73 12.39 18.76
C THR A 29 -5.92 13.88 18.47
N ALA A 30 -6.35 14.25 17.26
CA ALA A 30 -6.48 15.64 16.81
C ALA A 30 -7.94 16.15 16.81
N GLY A 31 -8.88 15.27 17.16
CA GLY A 31 -10.33 15.54 17.17
C GLY A 31 -10.88 15.81 15.78
N MET A 32 -10.34 15.18 14.73
CA MET A 32 -10.69 15.48 13.34
C MET A 32 -11.84 14.62 12.79
N LEU A 33 -12.17 13.49 13.41
CA LEU A 33 -13.13 12.53 12.89
C LEU A 33 -14.44 12.57 13.71
N GLY A 34 -15.35 13.48 13.35
CA GLY A 34 -16.68 13.58 13.97
C GLY A 34 -17.57 12.33 13.85
N GLY A 35 -17.19 11.35 13.02
CA GLY A 35 -17.90 10.08 12.77
C GLY A 35 -17.06 8.83 13.01
N LYS A 36 -16.24 8.79 14.07
CA LYS A 36 -15.27 7.71 14.37
C LYS A 36 -15.82 6.28 14.13
N THR A 37 -17.03 5.98 14.58
CA THR A 37 -17.64 4.64 14.43
C THR A 37 -17.86 4.24 12.97
N GLN A 38 -18.22 5.17 12.09
CA GLN A 38 -18.43 4.89 10.67
C GLN A 38 -17.10 4.62 9.96
N VAL A 39 -16.06 5.36 10.35
CA VAL A 39 -14.69 5.15 9.85
C VAL A 39 -14.14 3.80 10.33
N GLU A 40 -14.38 3.42 11.59
CA GLU A 40 -13.98 2.11 12.12
C GLU A 40 -14.68 0.95 11.40
N GLN A 41 -15.97 1.08 11.08
CA GLN A 41 -16.70 0.07 10.30
C GLN A 41 -16.16 -0.07 8.87
N ALA A 42 -15.84 1.05 8.22
CA ALA A 42 -15.27 1.05 6.87
C ALA A 42 -13.82 0.54 6.82
N ALA A 43 -13.09 0.67 7.94
CA ALA A 43 -11.69 0.28 8.05
C ALA A 43 -11.48 -1.26 8.10
N ALA A 44 -12.50 -2.02 8.50
CA ALA A 44 -12.47 -3.48 8.56
C ALA A 44 -12.85 -4.10 7.20
N GLY A 45 -11.90 -4.14 6.26
CA GLY A 45 -12.09 -4.71 4.93
C GLY A 45 -11.67 -6.19 4.79
N PRO A 46 -12.24 -6.95 3.84
CA PRO A 46 -11.90 -8.36 3.64
C PRO A 46 -10.49 -8.57 3.06
N ASP A 47 -10.03 -7.66 2.20
CA ASP A 47 -8.71 -7.76 1.55
C ASP A 47 -7.62 -6.99 2.31
N TYR A 48 -7.96 -5.82 2.86
CA TYR A 48 -7.06 -4.93 3.57
C TYR A 48 -7.72 -4.38 4.84
N THR A 49 -6.95 -4.25 5.92
CA THR A 49 -7.37 -3.59 7.15
C THR A 49 -6.77 -2.19 7.20
N PHE A 50 -7.60 -1.17 7.36
CA PHE A 50 -7.11 0.20 7.49
C PHE A 50 -6.91 0.58 8.96
N HIS A 51 -5.81 1.27 9.21
CA HIS A 51 -5.50 1.93 10.47
C HIS A 51 -5.46 3.44 10.22
N VAL A 52 -6.30 4.21 10.88
CA VAL A 52 -6.37 5.65 10.72
C VAL A 52 -5.76 6.32 11.94
N LEU A 53 -4.81 7.22 11.71
CA LEU A 53 -4.18 8.04 12.73
C LEU A 53 -4.36 9.51 12.38
N THR A 54 -4.96 10.29 13.26
CA THR A 54 -4.93 11.75 13.14
C THR A 54 -4.05 12.33 14.24
N VAL A 55 -3.17 13.26 13.91
CA VAL A 55 -2.31 13.97 14.87
C VAL A 55 -2.40 15.48 14.65
N ASP A 56 -2.21 16.26 15.71
CA ASP A 56 -2.23 17.72 15.60
C ASP A 56 -1.07 18.23 14.72
N SER A 57 0.12 17.63 14.85
CA SER A 57 1.36 18.10 14.20
C SER A 57 2.35 16.95 14.02
N LEU A 58 3.17 17.02 12.97
CA LEU A 58 4.33 16.15 12.76
C LEU A 58 5.62 16.74 13.34
N ASN A 59 5.55 17.97 13.88
CA ASN A 59 6.67 18.70 14.49
C ASN A 59 7.89 18.82 13.57
N GLY A 60 7.64 19.01 12.27
CA GLY A 60 8.67 19.15 11.24
C GLY A 60 9.30 17.84 10.76
N GLU A 61 8.87 16.68 11.25
CA GLU A 61 9.30 15.38 10.73
C GLU A 61 8.68 15.12 9.34
N GLN A 62 9.42 14.43 8.46
CA GLN A 62 8.87 14.09 7.15
C GLN A 62 7.70 13.10 7.30
N PRO A 63 6.53 13.39 6.69
CA PRO A 63 5.31 12.59 6.82
C PRO A 63 5.49 11.09 6.53
N ALA A 64 6.24 10.74 5.48
CA ALA A 64 6.55 9.35 5.15
C ALA A 64 7.43 8.67 6.21
N VAL A 65 8.36 9.41 6.82
CA VAL A 65 9.24 8.90 7.90
C VAL A 65 8.43 8.69 9.18
N TYR A 66 7.57 9.65 9.54
CA TYR A 66 6.69 9.52 10.69
C TYR A 66 5.68 8.37 10.50
N ALA A 67 5.07 8.26 9.31
CA ALA A 67 4.16 7.17 8.97
C ALA A 67 4.86 5.80 9.05
N GLU A 68 6.10 5.67 8.57
CA GLU A 68 6.87 4.43 8.71
C GLU A 68 7.19 4.11 10.18
N LYS A 69 7.52 5.12 10.99
CA LYS A 69 7.75 4.96 12.43
C LYS A 69 6.49 4.45 13.14
N VAL A 70 5.33 5.02 12.83
CA VAL A 70 4.02 4.58 13.35
C VAL A 70 3.72 3.15 12.89
N TYR A 71 3.87 2.86 11.61
CA TYR A 71 3.62 1.54 11.02
C TYR A 71 4.42 0.44 11.74
N ARG A 72 5.70 0.73 12.04
CA ARG A 72 6.58 -0.17 12.80
C ARG A 72 6.19 -0.26 14.27
N ALA A 73 5.90 0.86 14.92
CA ALA A 73 5.54 0.91 16.34
C ALA A 73 4.23 0.17 16.64
N TRP A 74 3.28 0.21 15.71
CA TRP A 74 1.99 -0.49 15.81
C TRP A 74 2.05 -1.94 15.34
N GLY A 75 3.20 -2.41 14.82
CA GLY A 75 3.39 -3.80 14.40
C GLY A 75 2.54 -4.20 13.19
N LEU A 76 2.26 -3.26 12.28
CA LEU A 76 1.39 -3.49 11.13
C LEU A 76 2.04 -4.44 10.11
N THR A 77 1.21 -5.24 9.43
CA THR A 77 1.59 -6.32 8.52
C THR A 77 1.22 -6.02 7.06
N SER A 78 1.56 -6.91 6.12
CA SER A 78 1.30 -6.67 4.69
C SER A 78 -0.18 -6.59 4.28
N ARG A 79 -1.12 -6.93 5.16
CA ARG A 79 -2.56 -6.70 4.94
C ARG A 79 -3.04 -5.35 5.46
N ASP A 80 -2.19 -4.65 6.20
CA ASP A 80 -2.54 -3.45 6.93
C ASP A 80 -2.06 -2.20 6.19
N VAL A 81 -2.94 -1.20 6.14
CA VAL A 81 -2.70 0.10 5.50
C VAL A 81 -2.87 1.18 6.55
N LEU A 82 -1.84 2.02 6.74
CA LEU A 82 -1.90 3.18 7.59
C LEU A 82 -2.31 4.42 6.79
N LEU A 83 -3.32 5.14 7.26
CA LEU A 83 -3.67 6.48 6.80
C LEU A 83 -3.41 7.49 7.93
N LEU A 84 -2.38 8.31 7.74
CA LEU A 84 -1.97 9.37 8.67
C LEU A 84 -2.52 10.71 8.19
N ILE A 85 -3.15 11.47 9.08
CA ILE A 85 -3.72 12.80 8.82
C ILE A 85 -3.12 13.78 9.83
N ALA A 86 -2.34 14.75 9.34
CA ALA A 86 -1.70 15.76 10.17
C ALA A 86 -2.42 17.12 10.03
N LYS A 87 -3.03 17.59 11.12
CA LYS A 87 -3.91 18.76 11.13
C LYS A 87 -3.19 20.06 10.76
N ASN A 88 -2.06 20.34 11.41
CA ASN A 88 -1.34 21.61 11.24
C ASN A 88 -0.59 21.68 9.91
N GLU A 89 -0.01 20.56 9.46
CA GLU A 89 0.65 20.46 8.16
C GLU A 89 -0.33 20.35 6.99
N ARG A 90 -1.63 20.18 7.27
CA ARG A 90 -2.70 19.90 6.30
C ARG A 90 -2.31 18.80 5.32
N ARG A 91 -1.75 17.71 5.84
CA ARG A 91 -1.17 16.65 5.03
C ARG A 91 -1.66 15.26 5.40
N THR A 92 -2.08 14.52 4.37
CA THR A 92 -2.48 13.11 4.48
C THR A 92 -1.41 12.25 3.85
N GLU A 93 -1.00 11.19 4.55
CA GLU A 93 -0.01 10.23 4.09
C GLU A 93 -0.58 8.81 4.22
N MET A 94 -0.56 8.05 3.12
CA MET A 94 -0.93 6.65 3.09
C MET A 94 0.34 5.80 3.02
N ASN A 95 0.42 4.79 3.89
CA ASN A 95 1.62 3.99 4.07
C ASN A 95 1.29 2.50 4.25
N PHE A 96 1.96 1.62 3.50
CA PHE A 96 1.72 0.17 3.56
C PHE A 96 2.88 -0.64 3.01
N ASN A 97 3.02 -1.88 3.48
CA ASN A 97 4.00 -2.85 2.99
C ASN A 97 3.32 -3.97 2.17
N ASN A 98 2.84 -3.64 0.97
CA ASN A 98 2.15 -4.58 0.09
C ASN A 98 2.51 -4.35 -1.39
N PRO A 99 3.41 -5.18 -1.97
CA PRO A 99 3.81 -5.05 -3.38
C PRO A 99 2.67 -5.25 -4.37
N GLU A 100 1.67 -6.06 -4.04
CA GLU A 100 0.52 -6.33 -4.92
C GLU A 100 -0.42 -5.13 -4.97
N LEU A 101 -0.69 -4.49 -3.82
CA LEU A 101 -1.47 -3.25 -3.76
C LEU A 101 -0.77 -2.12 -4.52
N LEU A 102 0.55 -1.97 -4.36
CA LEU A 102 1.34 -0.99 -5.11
C LEU A 102 1.22 -1.25 -6.62
N ALA A 103 1.37 -2.50 -7.07
CA ALA A 103 1.24 -2.85 -8.48
C ALA A 103 -0.17 -2.55 -9.05
N ARG A 104 -1.23 -2.77 -8.26
CA ARG A 104 -2.62 -2.42 -8.64
C ARG A 104 -2.81 -0.90 -8.77
N LEU A 105 -2.24 -0.13 -7.85
CA LEU A 105 -2.26 1.35 -7.91
C LEU A 105 -1.48 1.87 -9.11
N ASP A 106 -0.28 1.34 -9.36
CA ASP A 106 0.54 1.69 -10.52
C ASP A 106 -0.13 1.33 -11.84
N ALA A 107 -0.85 0.21 -11.89
CA ALA A 107 -1.63 -0.17 -13.07
C ALA A 107 -2.78 0.79 -13.34
N LYS A 108 -3.44 1.32 -12.29
CA LYS A 108 -4.54 2.29 -12.42
C LYS A 108 -4.05 3.66 -12.87
N TYR A 109 -3.04 4.21 -12.18
CA TYR A 109 -2.62 5.60 -12.39
C TYR A 109 -1.48 5.74 -13.41
N ARG A 110 -0.66 4.70 -13.61
CA ARG A 110 0.52 4.71 -14.50
C ARG A 110 1.56 5.77 -14.15
N LEU A 111 1.68 6.12 -12.87
CA LEU A 111 2.56 7.16 -12.35
C LEU A 111 3.74 6.63 -11.50
N GLY A 112 3.88 5.31 -11.37
CA GLY A 112 4.94 4.69 -10.56
C GLY A 112 4.88 5.16 -9.10
N ASN A 113 6.01 5.56 -8.51
CA ASN A 113 6.10 5.95 -7.09
C ASN A 113 5.15 7.10 -6.64
N GLN A 114 4.43 7.78 -7.56
CA GLN A 114 3.44 8.81 -7.23
C GLN A 114 1.98 8.33 -7.20
N SER A 115 1.71 7.07 -7.58
CA SER A 115 0.34 6.52 -7.67
C SER A 115 -0.42 6.57 -6.34
N ILE A 116 0.28 6.45 -5.21
CA ILE A 116 -0.32 6.55 -3.86
C ILE A 116 -0.77 7.99 -3.58
N GLY A 117 0.10 8.98 -3.84
CA GLY A 117 -0.23 10.40 -3.65
C GLY A 117 -1.39 10.85 -4.55
N GLN A 118 -1.47 10.32 -5.78
CA GLN A 118 -2.58 10.60 -6.70
C GLN A 118 -3.91 10.06 -6.17
N LEU A 119 -3.94 8.83 -5.64
CA LEU A 119 -5.14 8.27 -5.00
C LEU A 119 -5.64 9.18 -3.87
N VAL A 120 -4.75 9.57 -2.95
CA VAL A 120 -5.10 10.44 -1.82
C VAL A 120 -5.60 11.79 -2.33
N THR A 121 -4.94 12.37 -3.34
CA THR A 121 -5.34 13.65 -3.95
C THR A 121 -6.74 13.59 -4.57
N GLU A 122 -7.09 12.51 -5.27
CA GLU A 122 -8.40 12.37 -5.93
C GLU A 122 -9.55 12.02 -4.98
N THR A 123 -9.25 11.36 -3.86
CA THR A 123 -10.28 10.79 -2.99
C THR A 123 -10.43 11.52 -1.66
N PHE A 124 -9.31 11.83 -0.99
CA PHE A 124 -9.32 12.45 0.33
C PHE A 124 -9.49 13.97 0.24
N ASN A 125 -8.68 14.64 -0.59
CA ASN A 125 -8.61 16.11 -0.63
C ASN A 125 -9.96 16.80 -0.91
N PRO A 126 -10.83 16.32 -1.84
CA PRO A 126 -12.09 17.00 -2.12
C PRO A 126 -13.04 17.08 -0.91
N GLU A 127 -13.04 16.06 -0.06
CA GLU A 127 -13.87 16.04 1.16
C GLU A 127 -13.20 16.79 2.32
N ALA A 128 -11.87 16.66 2.45
CA ALA A 128 -11.09 17.39 3.44
C ALA A 128 -11.21 18.92 3.27
N GLN A 129 -11.26 19.41 2.03
CA GLN A 129 -11.48 20.82 1.72
C GLN A 129 -12.87 21.33 2.12
N ARG A 130 -13.85 20.44 2.27
CA ARG A 130 -15.19 20.74 2.81
C ARG A 130 -15.27 20.58 4.33
N GLY A 131 -14.17 20.20 4.97
CA GLY A 131 -14.09 19.94 6.41
C GLY A 131 -14.57 18.54 6.82
N ASP A 132 -14.89 17.64 5.88
CA ASP A 132 -15.36 16.28 6.17
C ASP A 132 -14.23 15.24 6.01
N PHE A 133 -13.36 15.19 7.01
CA PHE A 133 -12.23 14.25 7.05
C PHE A 133 -12.67 12.79 7.19
N ALA A 134 -13.83 12.54 7.80
CA ALA A 134 -14.38 11.19 7.94
C ALA A 134 -14.85 10.65 6.58
N ALA A 135 -15.58 11.44 5.81
CA ALA A 135 -15.98 11.09 4.46
C ALA A 135 -14.77 10.90 3.52
N GLY A 136 -13.78 11.80 3.60
CA GLY A 136 -12.53 11.66 2.82
C GLY A 136 -11.77 10.38 3.14
N THR A 137 -11.69 10.02 4.42
CA THR A 137 -11.07 8.75 4.86
C THR A 137 -11.81 7.53 4.31
N ILE A 138 -13.14 7.52 4.38
CA ILE A 138 -13.97 6.44 3.85
C ILE A 138 -13.85 6.35 2.32
N ALA A 139 -13.70 7.48 1.62
CA ALA A 139 -13.52 7.53 0.17
C ALA A 139 -12.21 6.85 -0.26
N VAL A 140 -11.11 7.08 0.47
CA VAL A 140 -9.83 6.39 0.23
C VAL A 140 -9.99 4.87 0.39
N MET A 141 -10.60 4.42 1.49
CA MET A 141 -10.81 2.99 1.76
C MET A 141 -11.62 2.32 0.64
N LYS A 142 -12.73 2.93 0.23
CA LYS A 142 -13.56 2.43 -0.89
C LYS A 142 -12.79 2.38 -2.19
N ALA A 143 -11.97 3.39 -2.48
CA ALA A 143 -11.20 3.45 -3.72
C ALA A 143 -10.12 2.36 -3.79
N VAL A 144 -9.51 1.99 -2.66
CA VAL A 144 -8.55 0.88 -2.57
C VAL A 144 -9.25 -0.47 -2.74
N HIS A 145 -10.40 -0.68 -2.08
CA HIS A 145 -11.17 -1.93 -2.22
C HIS A 145 -11.73 -2.13 -3.64
N ASN A 146 -11.97 -1.06 -4.38
CA ASN A 146 -12.49 -1.10 -5.75
C ASN A 146 -11.38 -1.19 -6.82
N LEU A 147 -10.11 -1.39 -6.45
CA LEU A 147 -9.04 -1.53 -7.43
C LEU A 147 -9.22 -2.80 -8.29
N PRO A 148 -9.02 -2.73 -9.61
CA PRO A 148 -9.12 -3.90 -10.48
C PRO A 148 -8.13 -4.99 -10.04
N THR A 149 -8.57 -6.24 -10.01
CA THR A 149 -7.68 -7.39 -9.86
C THR A 149 -6.81 -7.51 -11.10
N LEU A 150 -5.49 -7.57 -10.92
CA LEU A 150 -4.56 -7.83 -12.02
C LEU A 150 -4.80 -9.26 -12.51
N GLN A 151 -5.35 -9.42 -13.72
CA GLN A 151 -5.40 -10.72 -14.38
C GLN A 151 -3.98 -11.23 -14.55
N ALA A 152 -3.70 -12.42 -14.01
CA ALA A 152 -2.46 -13.12 -14.27
C ALA A 152 -2.32 -13.33 -15.78
N VAL A 153 -1.32 -12.69 -16.38
CA VAL A 153 -0.80 -13.11 -17.69
C VAL A 153 -0.42 -14.59 -17.53
N PRO A 154 -0.86 -15.51 -18.41
CA PRO A 154 -0.48 -16.89 -18.30
C PRO A 154 1.04 -16.97 -18.42
N SER A 155 1.69 -17.32 -17.31
CA SER A 155 3.11 -17.62 -17.29
C SER A 155 3.35 -18.76 -18.27
N ALA A 156 4.00 -18.44 -19.39
CA ALA A 156 4.71 -19.44 -20.17
C ALA A 156 5.69 -20.16 -19.22
N PRO A 157 5.77 -21.50 -19.26
CA PRO A 157 6.56 -22.26 -18.30
C PRO A 157 8.06 -21.97 -18.49
N ALA A 158 8.73 -21.60 -17.40
CA ALA A 158 10.19 -21.53 -17.34
C ALA A 158 10.78 -22.96 -17.21
N PRO A 159 12.02 -23.17 -17.67
CA PRO A 159 12.49 -24.45 -18.19
C PRO A 159 12.88 -25.45 -17.11
N ASP A 160 12.49 -26.68 -17.39
CA ASP A 160 12.91 -27.90 -16.72
C ASP A 160 14.42 -28.14 -16.93
N ARG A 161 15.15 -28.34 -15.85
CA ARG A 161 16.55 -28.80 -15.89
C ARG A 161 16.54 -30.32 -15.75
N THR A 162 16.92 -30.97 -16.85
CA THR A 162 17.47 -32.34 -16.95
C THR A 162 16.54 -33.50 -16.56
N ALA A 163 16.30 -34.52 -17.38
CA ALA A 163 16.75 -34.78 -18.73
C ALA A 163 15.95 -35.93 -19.36
N ARG A 164 15.61 -35.70 -20.63
CA ARG A 164 15.78 -36.60 -21.79
C ARG A 164 14.72 -37.68 -22.09
N PRO A 165 14.61 -38.09 -23.37
CA PRO A 165 13.42 -37.90 -24.17
C PRO A 165 12.87 -39.28 -24.61
N THR A 166 11.83 -39.42 -25.41
CA THR A 166 11.92 -39.39 -26.88
C THR A 166 10.51 -39.51 -27.44
N ALA A 167 10.23 -38.73 -28.48
CA ALA A 167 9.06 -38.90 -29.33
C ALA A 167 9.16 -40.17 -30.19
N ALA A 168 7.98 -40.73 -30.49
CA ALA A 168 7.70 -41.65 -31.60
C ALA A 168 7.89 -40.94 -32.97
N PRO A 169 7.58 -41.51 -34.16
CA PRO A 169 7.04 -42.85 -34.49
C PRO A 169 7.68 -43.52 -35.74
N GLY A 170 7.29 -44.77 -36.04
CA GLY A 170 7.17 -45.25 -37.43
C GLY A 170 8.04 -46.43 -37.91
N SER A 171 7.35 -47.51 -38.28
CA SER A 171 7.60 -48.49 -39.38
C SER A 171 8.79 -49.48 -39.36
N VAL A 172 8.40 -50.77 -39.36
CA VAL A 172 8.97 -52.07 -39.84
C VAL A 172 9.84 -52.02 -41.14
N PRO A 173 10.64 -53.05 -41.57
CA PRO A 173 10.81 -54.45 -41.10
C PRO A 173 12.27 -55.07 -41.11
N SER A 174 12.37 -56.35 -40.70
CA SER A 174 13.29 -57.45 -41.10
C SER A 174 14.83 -57.39 -40.91
N GLY A 175 15.39 -58.41 -40.23
CA GLY A 175 16.79 -58.85 -40.45
C GLY A 175 17.55 -59.45 -39.26
N THR A 176 17.48 -60.77 -39.12
CA THR A 176 18.33 -61.76 -38.40
C THR A 176 19.85 -61.40 -38.38
N SER A 177 20.75 -61.75 -37.45
CA SER A 177 20.94 -62.91 -36.55
C SER A 177 22.11 -62.59 -35.58
N GLY A 178 22.24 -63.33 -34.46
CA GLY A 178 23.56 -63.51 -33.81
C GLY A 178 23.61 -63.47 -32.28
N THR A 179 23.17 -64.57 -31.68
CA THR A 179 23.49 -65.19 -30.37
C THR A 179 24.60 -64.58 -29.49
N GLN A 180 24.28 -64.32 -28.20
CA GLN A 180 24.95 -64.98 -27.06
C GLN A 180 24.19 -64.82 -25.72
N GLU A 181 24.28 -65.87 -24.90
CA GLU A 181 23.54 -66.16 -23.66
C GLU A 181 23.86 -65.25 -22.46
N ARG A 182 22.86 -65.00 -21.60
CA ARG A 182 22.90 -65.26 -20.14
C ARG A 182 21.54 -65.03 -19.45
N SER A 183 21.45 -65.61 -18.26
CA SER A 183 20.30 -66.09 -17.51
C SER A 183 19.56 -65.11 -16.58
N ALA A 184 18.33 -65.52 -16.23
CA ALA A 184 17.57 -65.36 -14.97
C ALA A 184 16.63 -64.14 -14.78
N ALA A 185 15.34 -64.43 -14.56
CA ALA A 185 14.35 -63.55 -13.93
C ALA A 185 13.23 -64.36 -13.22
N PRO A 186 12.81 -63.98 -12.00
CA PRO A 186 11.49 -64.22 -11.43
C PRO A 186 10.66 -62.92 -11.43
N LEU A 187 9.50 -62.88 -12.11
CA LEU A 187 8.66 -61.66 -12.17
C LEU A 187 7.14 -61.89 -12.05
N LEU A 188 6.67 -63.13 -11.82
CA LEU A 188 5.22 -63.42 -11.84
C LEU A 188 4.54 -63.53 -10.46
N ALA A 189 5.27 -63.68 -9.35
CA ALA A 189 4.67 -63.85 -8.02
C ALA A 189 4.32 -62.52 -7.29
N LEU A 190 5.04 -61.44 -7.58
CA LEU A 190 4.91 -60.17 -6.83
C LEU A 190 3.70 -59.33 -7.29
N PHE A 191 3.30 -59.45 -8.56
CA PHE A 191 2.09 -58.78 -9.09
C PHE A 191 0.78 -59.39 -8.56
N ALA A 192 0.73 -60.70 -8.34
CA ALA A 192 -0.44 -61.37 -7.79
C ALA A 192 -0.73 -60.95 -6.34
N GLY A 193 0.31 -60.83 -5.51
CA GLY A 193 0.17 -60.38 -4.12
C GLY A 193 -0.33 -58.94 -3.99
N VAL A 194 0.17 -58.03 -4.83
CA VAL A 194 -0.27 -56.62 -4.85
C VAL A 194 -1.72 -56.48 -5.32
N LEU A 195 -2.16 -57.27 -6.31
CA LEU A 195 -3.55 -57.25 -6.78
C LEU A 195 -4.54 -57.76 -5.72
N VAL A 196 -4.19 -58.82 -4.98
CA VAL A 196 -5.03 -59.34 -3.88
C VAL A 196 -5.12 -58.33 -2.74
N LEU A 197 -3.99 -57.70 -2.37
CA LEU A 197 -3.99 -56.65 -1.35
C LEU A 197 -4.82 -55.43 -1.78
N ALA A 198 -4.69 -55.00 -3.04
CA ALA A 198 -5.49 -53.91 -3.61
C ALA A 198 -6.98 -54.24 -3.66
N ALA A 199 -7.35 -55.48 -3.98
CA ALA A 199 -8.74 -55.94 -3.96
C ALA A 199 -9.33 -55.99 -2.54
N LEU A 200 -8.55 -56.41 -1.54
CA LEU A 200 -8.96 -56.41 -0.13
C LEU A 200 -9.12 -54.99 0.42
N VAL A 201 -8.21 -54.08 0.08
CA VAL A 201 -8.33 -52.65 0.43
C VAL A 201 -9.54 -52.03 -0.27
N TYR A 202 -9.76 -52.31 -1.55
CA TYR A 202 -10.92 -51.83 -2.31
C TYR A 202 -12.24 -52.33 -1.69
N LEU A 203 -12.32 -53.61 -1.33
CA LEU A 203 -13.47 -54.20 -0.66
C LEU A 203 -13.69 -53.59 0.74
N GLY A 204 -12.61 -53.38 1.50
CA GLY A 204 -12.64 -52.74 2.81
C GLY A 204 -13.17 -51.29 2.75
N VAL A 205 -12.72 -50.51 1.77
CA VAL A 205 -13.23 -49.15 1.53
C VAL A 205 -14.70 -49.17 1.13
N CYS A 206 -15.12 -50.11 0.28
CA CYS A 206 -16.52 -50.25 -0.11
C CYS A 206 -17.43 -50.62 1.08
N LEU A 207 -16.99 -51.54 1.95
CA LEU A 207 -17.71 -51.93 3.16
C LEU A 207 -17.78 -50.78 4.17
N TYR A 208 -16.69 -50.04 4.36
CA TYR A 208 -16.66 -48.85 5.20
C TYR A 208 -17.65 -47.78 4.71
N LYS A 209 -17.65 -47.49 3.40
CA LYS A 209 -18.57 -46.52 2.79
C LYS A 209 -20.03 -46.96 2.83
N ARG A 210 -20.29 -48.27 2.76
CA ARG A 210 -21.64 -48.82 2.97
C ARG A 210 -22.09 -48.73 4.43
N SER A 211 -21.18 -48.91 5.37
CA SER A 211 -21.44 -48.69 6.81
C SER A 211 -21.72 -47.22 7.12
N GLN A 212 -21.01 -46.30 6.45
CA GLN A 212 -21.25 -44.86 6.56
C GLN A 212 -22.67 -44.49 6.12
N LEU A 213 -23.17 -45.03 4.99
CA LEU A 213 -24.57 -44.83 4.55
C LEU A 213 -25.59 -45.30 5.59
N LYS A 214 -25.36 -46.44 6.25
CA LYS A 214 -26.24 -46.92 7.33
C LYS A 214 -26.28 -45.96 8.51
N ARG A 215 -25.14 -45.33 8.85
CA ARG A 215 -25.09 -44.30 9.89
C ARG A 215 -25.85 -43.04 9.47
N THR A 216 -25.69 -42.59 8.23
CA THR A 216 -26.45 -41.46 7.67
C THR A 216 -27.96 -41.72 7.67
N ALA A 217 -28.39 -42.95 7.35
CA ALA A 217 -29.81 -43.35 7.46
C ALA A 217 -30.31 -43.31 8.91
N GLY A 218 -29.49 -43.77 9.88
CA GLY A 218 -29.81 -43.65 11.31
C GLY A 218 -29.90 -42.20 11.80
N GLN A 219 -29.05 -41.30 11.29
CA GLN A 219 -29.13 -39.87 11.59
C GLN A 219 -30.37 -39.21 10.97
N ALA A 220 -30.79 -39.61 9.77
CA ALA A 220 -32.03 -39.16 9.17
C ALA A 220 -33.27 -39.59 9.99
N GLN A 221 -33.24 -40.79 10.58
CA GLN A 221 -34.29 -41.24 11.51
C GLN A 221 -34.29 -40.45 12.82
N ALA A 222 -33.11 -40.12 13.36
CA ALA A 222 -33.02 -39.24 14.54
C ALA A 222 -33.58 -37.84 14.24
N LEU A 223 -33.32 -37.30 13.04
CA LEU A 223 -33.86 -36.02 12.60
C LEU A 223 -35.40 -36.01 12.57
N LEU A 224 -36.05 -37.13 12.20
CA LEU A 224 -37.51 -37.25 12.27
C LEU A 224 -38.04 -37.11 13.71
N VAL A 225 -37.30 -37.62 14.70
CA VAL A 225 -37.66 -37.46 16.11
C VAL A 225 -37.54 -36.00 16.54
N ASP A 226 -36.51 -35.30 16.06
CA ASP A 226 -36.30 -33.88 16.37
C ASP A 226 -37.34 -32.97 15.69
N ILE A 227 -37.75 -33.30 14.46
CA ILE A 227 -38.87 -32.62 13.78
C ILE A 227 -40.20 -32.90 14.49
N ALA A 228 -40.44 -34.13 14.92
CA ALA A 228 -41.65 -34.49 15.68
C ALA A 228 -41.73 -33.75 17.03
N ARG A 229 -40.60 -33.61 17.74
CA ARG A 229 -40.51 -32.78 18.96
C ARG A 229 -40.79 -31.31 18.69
N ALA A 230 -40.30 -30.77 17.58
CA ALA A 230 -40.56 -29.39 17.18
C ALA A 230 -42.06 -29.17 16.88
N SER A 231 -42.69 -30.12 16.18
CA SER A 231 -44.15 -30.12 15.95
C SER A 231 -44.94 -30.22 17.25
N GLU A 232 -44.49 -31.05 18.21
CA GLU A 232 -45.12 -31.15 19.53
C GLU A 232 -45.06 -29.83 20.31
N ALA A 233 -43.93 -29.11 20.22
CA ALA A 233 -43.75 -27.81 20.85
C ALA A 233 -44.64 -26.70 20.24
N LEU A 234 -45.13 -26.90 19.01
CA LEU A 234 -46.02 -25.97 18.32
C LEU A 234 -47.50 -26.17 18.68
N LYS A 235 -47.89 -27.37 19.13
CA LYS A 235 -49.28 -27.71 19.49
C LYS A 235 -49.96 -26.77 20.49
N PRO A 236 -49.29 -26.22 21.52
CA PRO A 236 -49.92 -25.28 22.45
C PRO A 236 -50.45 -24.01 21.78
N PHE A 237 -49.99 -23.68 20.56
CA PHE A 237 -50.43 -22.52 19.81
C PHE A 237 -51.57 -22.86 18.83
N ASP A 238 -51.79 -24.13 18.51
CA ASP A 238 -52.79 -24.56 17.54
C ASP A 238 -54.22 -24.26 18.02
N GLY A 239 -54.96 -23.49 17.22
CA GLY A 239 -56.33 -23.06 17.52
C GLY A 239 -56.49 -22.01 18.64
N LEU A 240 -55.40 -21.60 19.30
CA LEU A 240 -55.41 -20.61 20.40
C LEU A 240 -54.88 -19.24 19.98
N VAL A 241 -53.99 -19.16 18.99
CA VAL A 241 -53.40 -17.89 18.52
C VAL A 241 -54.16 -17.30 17.34
N GLN A 242 -54.02 -15.99 17.13
CA GLN A 242 -54.61 -15.22 16.03
C GLN A 242 -53.55 -14.33 15.35
N GLY A 243 -53.88 -13.79 14.18
CA GLY A 243 -53.15 -12.67 13.57
C GLY A 243 -51.75 -13.01 13.06
N SER A 244 -50.75 -12.28 13.54
CA SER A 244 -49.34 -12.44 13.14
C SER A 244 -48.73 -13.72 13.71
N THR A 245 -49.05 -14.06 14.96
CA THR A 245 -48.62 -15.34 15.55
C THR A 245 -49.24 -16.53 14.84
N GLU A 246 -50.52 -16.48 14.45
CA GLU A 246 -51.17 -17.54 13.66
C GLU A 246 -50.50 -17.77 12.31
N ARG A 247 -50.13 -16.70 11.60
CA ARG A 247 -49.41 -16.82 10.32
C ARG A 247 -48.07 -17.53 10.49
N ILE A 248 -47.31 -17.18 11.52
CA ILE A 248 -46.01 -17.80 11.82
C ILE A 248 -46.19 -19.27 12.21
N VAL A 249 -47.17 -19.59 13.05
CA VAL A 249 -47.47 -20.97 13.46
C VAL A 249 -47.88 -21.84 12.27
N ARG A 250 -48.76 -21.36 11.38
CA ARG A 250 -49.15 -22.10 10.16
C ARG A 250 -47.97 -22.32 9.23
N GLU A 251 -47.15 -21.30 9.01
CA GLU A 251 -45.96 -21.43 8.16
C GLU A 251 -44.94 -22.42 8.75
N LEU A 252 -44.73 -22.41 10.06
CA LEU A 252 -43.89 -23.38 10.75
C LEU A 252 -44.45 -24.80 10.67
N ASP A 253 -45.77 -24.98 10.81
CA ASP A 253 -46.44 -26.27 10.70
C ASP A 253 -46.33 -26.85 9.27
N GLU A 254 -46.56 -26.03 8.25
CA GLU A 254 -46.38 -26.41 6.84
C GLU A 254 -44.92 -26.80 6.54
N ARG A 255 -43.95 -26.02 7.04
CA ARG A 255 -42.52 -26.30 6.90
C ARG A 255 -42.11 -27.58 7.61
N LEU A 256 -42.56 -27.80 8.85
CA LEU A 256 -42.26 -29.02 9.61
C LEU A 256 -42.91 -30.25 8.98
N SER A 257 -44.13 -30.12 8.45
CA SER A 257 -44.82 -31.17 7.69
C SER A 257 -44.05 -31.52 6.42
N ALA A 258 -43.62 -30.53 5.64
CA ALA A 258 -42.78 -30.73 4.45
C ALA A 258 -41.43 -31.38 4.80
N LEU A 259 -40.78 -30.93 5.88
CA LEU A 259 -39.53 -31.52 6.36
C LEU A 259 -39.73 -32.98 6.82
N THR A 260 -40.86 -33.31 7.44
CA THR A 260 -41.19 -34.68 7.84
C THR A 260 -41.36 -35.60 6.64
N ILE A 261 -42.09 -35.14 5.61
CA ILE A 261 -42.27 -35.88 4.35
C ILE A 261 -40.92 -36.07 3.65
N GLU A 262 -40.12 -35.01 3.54
CA GLU A 262 -38.83 -35.07 2.84
C GLU A 262 -37.80 -35.93 3.61
N ALA A 263 -37.71 -35.79 4.94
CA ALA A 263 -36.81 -36.59 5.76
C ALA A 263 -37.22 -38.07 5.81
N SER A 264 -38.53 -38.38 5.81
CA SER A 264 -39.02 -39.76 5.78
C SER A 264 -38.79 -40.42 4.42
N ALA A 265 -39.04 -39.70 3.31
CA ALA A 265 -38.71 -40.16 1.97
C ALA A 265 -37.20 -40.39 1.80
N PHE A 266 -36.37 -39.49 2.32
CA PHE A 266 -34.91 -39.62 2.29
C PHE A 266 -34.40 -40.80 3.13
N ALA A 267 -34.96 -41.02 4.33
CA ALA A 267 -34.62 -42.17 5.17
C ALA A 267 -35.03 -43.51 4.51
N GLY A 268 -36.18 -43.54 3.83
CA GLY A 268 -36.63 -44.68 3.02
C GLY A 268 -35.73 -44.96 1.83
N GLU A 269 -35.38 -43.93 1.05
CA GLU A 269 -34.50 -44.02 -0.13
C GLU A 269 -33.13 -44.65 0.20
N LEU A 270 -32.54 -44.25 1.33
CA LEU A 270 -31.25 -44.81 1.80
C LEU A 270 -31.35 -46.25 2.30
N THR A 271 -32.54 -46.72 2.66
CA THR A 271 -32.78 -48.05 3.24
C THR A 271 -33.18 -49.07 2.17
N ASP A 272 -34.03 -48.66 1.22
CA ASP A 272 -34.69 -49.57 0.29
C ASP A 272 -33.88 -49.86 -0.99
N ASN A 273 -33.00 -48.95 -1.43
CA ASN A 273 -32.20 -49.10 -2.65
C ASN A 273 -30.68 -48.91 -2.40
N PRO A 274 -29.99 -49.85 -1.72
CA PRO A 274 -28.56 -49.72 -1.50
C PRO A 274 -27.78 -49.90 -2.82
N PRO A 275 -26.81 -49.01 -3.15
CA PRO A 275 -25.97 -49.16 -4.34
C PRO A 275 -25.14 -50.45 -4.28
N ALA A 276 -24.78 -50.99 -5.46
CA ALA A 276 -24.07 -52.26 -5.58
C ALA A 276 -22.71 -52.22 -4.82
N LEU A 277 -22.45 -53.27 -4.04
CA LEU A 277 -21.36 -53.36 -3.06
C LEU A 277 -19.96 -53.11 -3.66
N LEU A 278 -19.76 -53.43 -4.94
CA LEU A 278 -18.46 -53.34 -5.61
C LEU A 278 -18.28 -52.06 -6.45
N SER A 279 -19.22 -51.11 -6.40
CA SER A 279 -19.18 -49.87 -7.20
C SER A 279 -18.70 -48.66 -6.38
N LEU A 280 -17.38 -48.53 -6.19
CA LEU A 280 -16.80 -47.50 -5.33
C LEU A 280 -17.16 -46.07 -5.74
N ARG A 281 -17.17 -45.75 -7.05
CA ARG A 281 -17.54 -44.41 -7.54
C ARG A 281 -19.00 -44.06 -7.23
N ALA A 282 -19.92 -45.02 -7.38
CA ALA A 282 -21.32 -44.82 -7.05
C ALA A 282 -21.52 -44.67 -5.53
N LEU A 283 -20.84 -45.49 -4.73
CA LEU A 283 -20.86 -45.40 -3.26
C LEU A 283 -20.30 -44.07 -2.74
N LEU A 284 -19.24 -43.54 -3.35
CA LEU A 284 -18.68 -42.23 -2.98
C LEU A 284 -19.64 -41.09 -3.30
N ARG A 285 -20.23 -41.10 -4.52
CA ARG A 285 -21.20 -40.10 -4.96
C ARG A 285 -22.45 -40.10 -4.07
N VAL A 286 -23.06 -41.26 -3.85
CA VAL A 286 -24.27 -41.40 -3.01
C VAL A 286 -23.98 -41.03 -1.56
N ASN A 287 -22.81 -41.36 -1.00
CA ASN A 287 -22.45 -40.92 0.35
C ASN A 287 -22.34 -39.40 0.46
N GLN A 288 -21.75 -38.74 -0.54
CA GLN A 288 -21.58 -37.30 -0.53
C GLN A 288 -22.94 -36.59 -0.69
N GLU A 289 -23.73 -37.01 -1.69
CA GLU A 289 -25.09 -36.48 -1.92
C GLU A 289 -25.99 -36.71 -0.69
N ALA A 290 -25.90 -37.86 -0.03
CA ALA A 290 -26.65 -38.14 1.19
C ALA A 290 -26.18 -37.30 2.39
N ALA A 291 -24.87 -37.07 2.54
CA ALA A 291 -24.34 -36.22 3.60
C ALA A 291 -24.79 -34.76 3.41
N ASP A 292 -24.70 -34.24 2.18
CA ASP A 292 -25.10 -32.86 1.86
C ASP A 292 -26.61 -32.66 2.05
N ARG A 293 -27.43 -33.63 1.62
CA ARG A 293 -28.89 -33.58 1.81
C ARG A 293 -29.31 -33.69 3.27
N LEU A 294 -28.65 -34.55 4.05
CA LEU A 294 -28.87 -34.64 5.50
C LEU A 294 -28.49 -33.32 6.19
N ALA A 295 -27.37 -32.70 5.81
CA ALA A 295 -26.96 -31.41 6.37
C ALA A 295 -27.98 -30.30 6.06
N GLY A 296 -28.50 -30.24 4.83
CA GLY A 296 -29.55 -29.29 4.44
C GLY A 296 -30.88 -29.50 5.16
N LEU A 297 -31.31 -30.76 5.35
CA LEU A 297 -32.49 -31.10 6.15
C LEU A 297 -32.30 -30.74 7.62
N THR A 298 -31.12 -31.03 8.18
CA THR A 298 -30.77 -30.72 9.58
C THR A 298 -30.77 -29.20 9.82
N GLY A 299 -30.15 -28.42 8.93
CA GLY A 299 -30.11 -26.96 9.06
C GLY A 299 -31.49 -26.31 9.04
N ARG A 300 -32.38 -26.74 8.14
CA ARG A 300 -33.77 -26.25 8.09
C ARG A 300 -34.59 -26.64 9.33
N SER A 301 -34.38 -27.86 9.85
CA SER A 301 -35.01 -28.31 11.09
C SER A 301 -34.54 -27.47 12.30
N GLN A 302 -33.23 -27.22 12.40
CA GLN A 302 -32.67 -26.37 13.45
C GLN A 302 -33.20 -24.93 13.39
N GLN A 303 -33.34 -24.36 12.19
CA GLN A 303 -33.92 -23.03 12.02
C GLN A 303 -35.38 -23.00 12.51
N ALA A 304 -36.21 -23.98 12.11
CA ALA A 304 -37.59 -24.06 12.59
C ALA A 304 -37.66 -24.22 14.12
N GLN A 305 -36.77 -25.02 14.71
CA GLN A 305 -36.67 -25.16 16.17
C GLN A 305 -36.31 -23.85 16.88
N GLN A 306 -35.40 -23.06 16.31
CA GLN A 306 -35.04 -21.74 16.87
C GLN A 306 -36.21 -20.76 16.80
N GLU A 307 -36.93 -20.71 15.68
CA GLU A 307 -38.11 -19.86 15.51
C GLU A 307 -39.22 -20.25 16.51
N ILE A 308 -39.44 -21.55 16.76
CA ILE A 308 -40.40 -22.06 17.76
C ILE A 308 -39.97 -21.73 19.19
N ALA A 309 -38.67 -21.88 19.49
CA ALA A 309 -38.14 -21.51 20.80
C ALA A 309 -38.30 -20.01 21.08
N HIS A 310 -38.04 -19.16 20.08
CA HIS A 310 -38.26 -17.72 20.16
C HIS A 310 -39.75 -17.40 20.38
N LEU A 311 -40.66 -18.00 19.62
CA LEU A 311 -42.11 -17.83 19.82
C LEU A 311 -42.54 -18.20 21.23
N THR A 312 -42.03 -19.32 21.75
CA THR A 312 -42.32 -19.80 23.11
C THR A 312 -41.79 -18.84 24.18
N GLU A 313 -40.62 -18.23 23.96
CA GLU A 313 -40.06 -17.26 24.88
C GLU A 313 -40.85 -15.94 24.86
N VAL A 314 -41.26 -15.49 23.68
CA VAL A 314 -42.09 -14.29 23.50
C VAL A 314 -43.42 -14.45 24.26
N ASP A 315 -44.12 -15.58 24.09
CA ASP A 315 -45.38 -15.85 24.80
C ASP A 315 -45.23 -15.81 26.34
N LYS A 316 -44.09 -16.31 26.86
CA LYS A 316 -43.80 -16.31 28.30
C LYS A 316 -43.47 -14.94 28.85
N THR A 317 -42.74 -14.13 28.09
CA THR A 317 -42.12 -12.89 28.58
C THR A 317 -42.96 -11.65 28.33
N VAL A 318 -43.72 -11.61 27.22
CA VAL A 318 -44.45 -10.41 26.78
C VAL A 318 -45.45 -9.91 27.83
N LYS A 319 -46.13 -10.80 28.56
CA LYS A 319 -47.09 -10.41 29.62
C LYS A 319 -46.39 -9.71 30.79
N ALA A 320 -45.22 -10.22 31.19
CA ALA A 320 -44.42 -9.62 32.25
C ALA A 320 -43.83 -8.27 31.80
N GLN A 321 -43.37 -8.17 30.55
CA GLN A 321 -42.89 -6.93 29.94
C GLN A 321 -43.97 -5.85 29.92
N VAL A 322 -45.16 -6.16 29.38
CA VAL A 322 -46.29 -5.21 29.32
C VAL A 322 -46.72 -4.75 30.72
N THR A 323 -46.74 -5.65 31.71
CA THR A 323 -47.04 -5.30 33.11
C THR A 323 -45.98 -4.35 33.68
N GLY A 324 -44.68 -4.65 33.45
CA GLY A 324 -43.59 -3.78 33.88
C GLY A 324 -43.63 -2.39 33.23
N GLN A 325 -44.07 -2.31 31.97
CA GLN A 325 -44.28 -1.05 31.26
C GLN A 325 -45.43 -0.24 31.84
N ALA A 326 -46.55 -0.89 32.19
CA ALA A 326 -47.67 -0.24 32.88
C ALA A 326 -47.23 0.38 34.21
N ASP A 327 -46.51 -0.37 35.04
CA ASP A 327 -45.99 0.11 36.32
C ASP A 327 -45.00 1.28 36.13
N ARG A 328 -44.12 1.18 35.13
CA ARG A 328 -43.16 2.25 34.83
C ARG A 328 -43.85 3.52 34.35
N ARG A 329 -44.84 3.42 33.48
CA ARG A 329 -45.68 4.55 33.03
C ARG A 329 -46.33 5.26 34.22
N ILE A 330 -46.92 4.50 35.16
CA ILE A 330 -47.55 5.06 36.36
C ILE A 330 -46.53 5.83 37.22
N ARG A 331 -45.33 5.26 37.43
CA ARG A 331 -44.24 5.95 38.16
C ARG A 331 -43.85 7.26 37.48
N LEU A 332 -43.60 7.23 36.16
CA LEU A 332 -43.21 8.43 35.39
C LEU A 332 -44.30 9.50 35.38
N ARG A 333 -45.57 9.10 35.24
CA ARG A 333 -46.71 10.02 35.32
C ARG A 333 -46.79 10.68 36.70
N THR A 334 -46.63 9.90 37.77
CA THR A 334 -46.64 10.40 39.16
C THR A 334 -45.48 11.39 39.41
N GLU A 335 -44.30 11.10 38.88
CA GLU A 335 -43.15 12.01 38.94
C GLU A 335 -43.40 13.30 38.16
N THR A 336 -44.00 13.20 36.98
CA THR A 336 -44.40 14.36 36.15
C THR A 336 -45.44 15.21 36.88
N GLU A 337 -46.41 14.62 37.58
CA GLU A 337 -47.37 15.34 38.43
C GLU A 337 -46.72 16.04 39.61
N ARG A 338 -45.67 15.44 40.19
CA ARG A 338 -44.88 16.09 41.24
C ARG A 338 -44.17 17.32 40.69
N ILE A 339 -43.48 17.18 39.55
CA ILE A 339 -42.77 18.28 38.86
C ILE A 339 -43.75 19.39 38.46
N GLY A 340 -44.88 19.04 37.84
CA GLY A 340 -45.91 20.00 37.43
C GLY A 340 -46.50 20.77 38.61
N ARG A 341 -46.70 20.13 39.77
CA ARG A 341 -47.16 20.80 40.99
C ARG A 341 -46.10 21.67 41.64
N GLU A 342 -44.85 21.22 41.66
CA GLU A 342 -43.72 21.93 42.24
C GLU A 342 -43.44 23.26 41.51
N HIS A 343 -43.55 23.25 40.18
CA HIS A 343 -43.22 24.40 39.33
C HIS A 343 -44.45 25.13 38.76
N GLY A 344 -45.66 24.63 39.03
CA GLY A 344 -46.93 25.23 38.55
C GLY A 344 -47.16 25.09 37.05
N TYR A 345 -46.58 24.07 36.39
CA TYR A 345 -46.69 23.85 34.96
C TYR A 345 -47.71 22.75 34.64
N PRO A 346 -48.60 22.95 33.64
CA PRO A 346 -49.66 22.00 33.34
C PRO A 346 -49.16 20.76 32.61
N LEU A 347 -48.02 20.81 31.91
CA LEU A 347 -47.37 19.69 31.22
C LEU A 347 -48.31 18.88 30.32
N THR A 348 -49.24 19.56 29.66
CA THR A 348 -50.36 18.95 28.91
C THR A 348 -49.91 17.97 27.83
N TYR A 349 -48.78 18.24 27.18
CA TYR A 349 -48.20 17.37 26.15
C TYR A 349 -47.69 16.06 26.76
N LEU A 350 -46.92 16.10 27.84
CA LEU A 350 -46.42 14.89 28.51
C LEU A 350 -47.56 14.03 29.05
N PHE A 351 -48.60 14.66 29.61
CA PHE A 351 -49.78 13.91 30.05
C PHE A 351 -50.52 13.26 28.88
N GLY A 352 -50.67 13.96 27.75
CA GLY A 352 -51.23 13.38 26.53
C GLY A 352 -50.41 12.20 26.00
N GLU A 353 -49.08 12.27 26.07
CA GLU A 353 -48.20 11.17 25.68
C GLU A 353 -48.33 9.97 26.65
N PHE A 354 -48.50 10.20 27.96
CA PHE A 354 -48.78 9.10 28.89
C PHE A 354 -50.15 8.46 28.67
N ASP A 355 -51.18 9.25 28.33
CA ASP A 355 -52.51 8.73 27.98
C ASP A 355 -52.46 7.91 26.67
N ARG A 356 -51.66 8.34 25.70
CA ARG A 356 -51.40 7.57 24.48
C ARG A 356 -50.65 6.27 24.78
N LEU A 357 -49.60 6.32 25.59
CA LEU A 357 -48.85 5.12 26.01
C LEU A 357 -49.73 4.16 26.80
N GLU A 358 -50.69 4.66 27.58
CA GLU A 358 -51.70 3.83 28.24
C GLU A 358 -52.54 3.04 27.24
N GLN A 359 -53.00 3.66 26.17
CA GLN A 359 -53.74 2.98 25.10
C GLN A 359 -52.87 1.96 24.36
N GLU A 360 -51.60 2.28 24.07
CA GLU A 360 -50.67 1.36 23.40
C GLU A 360 -50.31 0.16 24.29
N ILE A 361 -50.11 0.37 25.60
CA ILE A 361 -49.90 -0.70 26.59
C ILE A 361 -51.14 -1.59 26.72
N ALA A 362 -52.34 -0.99 26.80
CA ALA A 362 -53.59 -1.75 26.85
C ALA A 362 -53.76 -2.62 25.60
N ARG A 363 -53.48 -2.08 24.41
CA ARG A 363 -53.47 -2.85 23.16
C ARG A 363 -52.45 -3.98 23.19
N ALA A 364 -51.22 -3.75 23.67
CA ALA A 364 -50.22 -4.80 23.79
C ALA A 364 -50.66 -5.89 24.77
N SER A 365 -51.33 -5.52 25.87
CA SER A 365 -51.89 -6.46 26.84
C SER A 365 -53.00 -7.33 26.22
N ASP A 366 -53.92 -6.73 25.47
CA ASP A 366 -55.00 -7.46 24.80
C ASP A 366 -54.44 -8.42 23.74
N LEU A 367 -53.45 -7.95 22.96
CA LEU A 367 -52.74 -8.77 21.98
C LEU A 367 -51.95 -9.91 22.65
N ALA A 368 -51.33 -9.68 23.81
CA ALA A 368 -50.50 -10.69 24.49
C ALA A 368 -51.26 -11.97 24.88
N VAL A 369 -52.60 -11.95 24.85
CA VAL A 369 -53.44 -13.12 25.13
C VAL A 369 -53.52 -14.06 23.92
N PHE A 370 -53.59 -13.53 22.70
CA PHE A 370 -53.90 -14.30 21.48
C PHE A 370 -52.91 -14.10 20.33
N ASP A 371 -52.10 -13.04 20.35
CA ASP A 371 -51.06 -12.73 19.37
C ASP A 371 -49.78 -12.19 20.07
N PRO A 372 -49.02 -13.06 20.77
CA PRO A 372 -47.84 -12.66 21.53
C PRO A 372 -46.75 -12.02 20.66
N VAL A 373 -46.65 -12.36 19.36
CA VAL A 373 -45.66 -11.75 18.46
C VAL A 373 -46.00 -10.30 18.12
N GLU A 374 -47.26 -9.99 17.78
CA GLU A 374 -47.66 -8.59 17.56
C GLU A 374 -47.59 -7.79 18.87
N ALA A 375 -47.97 -8.41 20.00
CA ALA A 375 -47.83 -7.80 21.32
C ALA A 375 -46.39 -7.41 21.64
N GLN A 376 -45.41 -8.26 21.32
CA GLN A 376 -43.98 -7.95 21.53
C GLN A 376 -43.53 -6.74 20.71
N GLN A 377 -43.95 -6.64 19.45
CA GLN A 377 -43.58 -5.50 18.59
C GLN A 377 -44.14 -4.18 19.13
N VAL A 378 -45.40 -4.20 19.59
CA VAL A 378 -46.01 -3.02 20.23
C VAL A 378 -45.30 -2.72 21.56
N ALA A 379 -45.00 -3.73 22.37
CA ALA A 379 -44.30 -3.57 23.64
C ALA A 379 -42.89 -3.01 23.45
N ASP A 380 -42.13 -3.42 22.43
CA ASP A 380 -40.79 -2.89 22.16
C ASP A 380 -40.83 -1.42 21.75
N LYS A 381 -41.84 -1.02 20.96
CA LYS A 381 -42.07 0.38 20.63
C LYS A 381 -42.38 1.20 21.90
N VAL A 382 -43.33 0.72 22.71
CA VAL A 382 -43.69 1.35 23.99
C VAL A 382 -42.49 1.46 24.93
N GLN A 383 -41.62 0.45 24.96
CA GLN A 383 -40.42 0.46 25.79
C GLN A 383 -39.53 1.65 25.43
N LYS A 384 -39.27 1.84 24.14
CA LYS A 384 -38.48 2.95 23.63
C LYS A 384 -39.13 4.31 23.95
N ASP A 385 -40.43 4.43 23.73
CA ASP A 385 -41.16 5.66 24.00
C ASP A 385 -41.15 5.99 25.51
N LEU A 386 -41.23 4.98 26.40
CA LEU A 386 -41.07 5.14 27.85
C LEU A 386 -39.65 5.56 28.24
N ASP A 387 -38.61 5.02 27.58
CA ASP A 387 -37.22 5.43 27.81
C ASP A 387 -37.03 6.91 27.44
N ASP A 388 -37.60 7.35 26.32
CA ASP A 388 -37.56 8.74 25.88
C ASP A 388 -38.31 9.66 26.86
N ARG A 389 -39.50 9.27 27.34
CA ARG A 389 -40.24 10.05 28.34
C ARG A 389 -39.54 10.10 29.69
N GLU A 390 -38.86 9.03 30.10
CA GLU A 390 -38.05 9.05 31.32
C GLU A 390 -36.90 10.05 31.22
N ARG A 391 -36.22 10.11 30.07
CA ARG A 391 -35.20 11.12 29.80
C ARG A 391 -35.78 12.53 29.90
N ASP A 392 -36.92 12.77 29.24
CA ASP A 392 -37.59 14.07 29.24
C ASP A 392 -37.94 14.55 30.66
N VAL A 393 -38.49 13.66 31.50
CA VAL A 393 -38.81 13.95 32.91
C VAL A 393 -37.55 14.29 33.73
N LYS A 394 -36.46 13.55 33.52
CA LYS A 394 -35.18 13.77 34.23
C LYS A 394 -34.48 15.06 33.81
N GLU A 395 -34.57 15.44 32.54
CA GLU A 395 -33.90 16.63 32.01
C GLU A 395 -34.71 17.92 32.24
N PHE A 396 -36.02 17.82 32.48
CA PHE A 396 -36.89 18.98 32.69
C PHE A 396 -36.34 20.00 33.70
N PRO A 397 -35.87 19.62 34.91
CA PRO A 397 -35.34 20.58 35.88
C PRO A 397 -34.14 21.38 35.34
N ARG A 398 -33.31 20.78 34.50
CA ARG A 398 -32.14 21.43 33.90
C ARG A 398 -32.53 22.60 33.01
N TYR A 399 -33.54 22.41 32.16
CA TYR A 399 -33.98 23.47 31.24
C TYR A 399 -34.79 24.54 31.97
N LEU A 400 -35.51 24.18 33.03
CA LEU A 400 -36.16 25.14 33.90
C LEU A 400 -35.12 26.03 34.63
N GLU A 401 -34.05 25.44 35.15
CA GLU A 401 -32.93 26.18 35.73
C GLU A 401 -32.25 27.08 34.68
N ALA A 402 -32.06 26.60 33.46
CA ALA A 402 -31.52 27.40 32.36
C ALA A 402 -32.40 28.61 32.01
N LEU A 403 -33.73 28.44 32.04
CA LEU A 403 -34.70 29.52 31.86
C LEU A 403 -34.61 30.55 33.01
N HIS A 404 -34.54 30.09 34.25
CA HIS A 404 -34.44 30.98 35.43
C HIS A 404 -33.13 31.76 35.50
N THR A 405 -32.02 31.12 35.15
CA THR A 405 -30.67 31.72 35.17
C THR A 405 -30.36 32.53 33.92
N PHE A 406 -31.21 32.50 32.88
CA PHE A 406 -30.99 33.24 31.64
C PHE A 406 -30.67 34.74 31.85
N PRO A 407 -31.37 35.51 32.71
CA PRO A 407 -31.07 36.92 32.91
C PRO A 407 -29.64 37.18 33.43
N GLU A 408 -29.16 36.33 34.36
CA GLU A 408 -27.81 36.41 34.91
C GLU A 408 -26.76 36.04 33.84
N ARG A 409 -27.02 34.96 33.09
CA ARG A 409 -26.17 34.52 31.99
C ARG A 409 -26.05 35.59 30.91
N ALA A 410 -27.18 36.16 30.46
CA ALA A 410 -27.19 37.22 29.46
C ALA A 410 -26.49 38.50 29.96
N ALA A 411 -26.62 38.85 31.24
CA ALA A 411 -25.90 39.97 31.84
C ALA A 411 -24.38 39.72 31.91
N ALA A 412 -23.96 38.51 32.28
CA ALA A 412 -22.56 38.11 32.28
C ALA A 412 -21.95 38.15 30.86
N THR A 413 -22.65 37.59 29.86
CA THR A 413 -22.25 37.66 28.45
C THR A 413 -22.12 39.11 27.98
N ARG A 414 -23.08 39.97 28.33
CA ARG A 414 -23.00 41.40 28.01
C ARG A 414 -21.78 42.06 28.63
N GLN A 415 -21.51 41.82 29.92
CA GLN A 415 -20.35 42.37 30.61
C GLN A 415 -19.03 41.91 29.99
N GLU A 416 -18.97 40.65 29.54
CA GLU A 416 -17.81 40.10 28.84
C GLU A 416 -17.59 40.81 27.49
N VAL A 417 -18.63 40.94 26.68
CA VAL A 417 -18.58 41.68 25.41
C VAL A 417 -18.13 43.13 25.65
N ASP A 418 -18.73 43.83 26.62
CA ASP A 418 -18.35 45.19 27.01
C ASP A 418 -16.90 45.28 27.53
N GLY A 419 -16.39 44.20 28.15
CA GLY A 419 -15.00 44.05 28.56
C GLY A 419 -14.06 44.05 27.37
N ILE A 420 -14.29 43.15 26.42
CA ILE A 420 -13.46 43.01 25.20
C ILE A 420 -13.50 44.30 24.36
N ILE A 421 -14.68 44.91 24.21
CA ILE A 421 -14.83 46.18 23.48
C ILE A 421 -13.96 47.27 24.11
N ARG A 422 -13.96 47.42 25.43
CA ARG A 422 -13.16 48.44 26.13
C ARG A 422 -11.67 48.13 26.09
N GLU A 423 -11.30 46.87 26.30
CA GLU A 423 -9.90 46.42 26.30
C GLU A 423 -9.22 46.69 24.96
N HIS A 424 -9.90 46.37 23.85
CA HIS A 424 -9.34 46.53 22.51
C HIS A 424 -9.79 47.81 21.79
N GLY A 425 -10.59 48.66 22.44
CA GLY A 425 -11.09 49.93 21.88
C GLY A 425 -11.95 49.75 20.63
N LEU A 426 -12.85 48.77 20.62
CA LEU A 426 -13.66 48.40 19.45
C LEU A 426 -14.88 49.32 19.28
N LYS A 427 -15.24 49.63 18.02
CA LYS A 427 -16.44 50.39 17.63
C LYS A 427 -17.48 49.53 16.93
N LEU A 428 -17.06 48.41 16.34
CA LEU A 428 -17.92 47.38 15.71
C LEU A 428 -18.92 47.94 14.67
N PRO A 429 -18.46 48.61 13.60
CA PRO A 429 -19.35 49.30 12.64
C PRO A 429 -20.29 48.38 11.85
N HIS A 430 -19.89 47.12 11.62
CA HIS A 430 -20.65 46.14 10.81
C HIS A 430 -21.01 44.86 11.59
N THR A 431 -20.71 44.85 12.89
CA THR A 431 -20.88 43.67 13.75
C THR A 431 -21.69 44.11 14.97
N ASP A 432 -22.84 43.47 15.21
CA ASP A 432 -23.67 43.78 16.38
C ASP A 432 -23.80 42.54 17.30
N PRO A 433 -22.87 42.37 18.26
CA PRO A 433 -22.95 41.29 19.25
C PRO A 433 -24.22 41.36 20.11
N PHE A 434 -24.74 42.56 20.36
CA PHE A 434 -25.90 42.76 21.22
C PHE A 434 -27.20 42.33 20.52
N ALA A 435 -27.26 42.40 19.19
CA ALA A 435 -28.38 41.82 18.43
C ALA A 435 -28.56 40.32 18.71
N ASN A 436 -27.48 39.56 18.91
CA ASN A 436 -27.59 38.14 19.28
C ASN A 436 -28.11 37.94 20.71
N LEU A 437 -27.80 38.84 21.65
CA LEU A 437 -28.40 38.82 22.98
C LEU A 437 -29.91 39.11 22.94
N GLU A 438 -30.34 40.04 22.08
CA GLU A 438 -31.77 40.34 21.88
C GLU A 438 -32.50 39.18 21.21
N LYS A 439 -31.88 38.51 20.21
CA LYS A 439 -32.42 37.28 19.62
C LYS A 439 -32.55 36.17 20.67
N ALA A 440 -31.54 35.98 21.53
CA ALA A 440 -31.58 35.00 22.61
C ALA A 440 -32.72 35.32 23.59
N ARG A 441 -32.90 36.59 23.94
CA ARG A 441 -34.03 37.05 24.77
C ARG A 441 -35.38 36.78 24.10
N ALA A 442 -35.49 36.96 22.78
CA ALA A 442 -36.73 36.66 22.05
C ALA A 442 -37.08 35.16 22.01
N LYS A 443 -36.12 34.27 22.29
CA LYS A 443 -36.30 32.81 22.38
C LYS A 443 -36.71 32.32 23.77
N VAL A 444 -36.65 33.18 24.79
CA VAL A 444 -37.08 32.85 26.16
C VAL A 444 -38.57 32.53 26.24
N PRO A 445 -39.51 33.30 25.65
CA PRO A 445 -40.93 32.94 25.71
C PRO A 445 -41.26 31.59 25.03
N PRO A 446 -40.74 31.27 23.83
CA PRO A 446 -40.89 29.93 23.24
C PRO A 446 -40.35 28.80 24.13
N LEU A 447 -39.20 29.00 24.80
CA LEU A 447 -38.67 28.01 25.74
C LEU A 447 -39.62 27.81 26.94
N GLU A 448 -40.12 28.91 27.51
CA GLU A 448 -41.08 28.86 28.61
C GLU A 448 -42.40 28.19 28.20
N GLU A 449 -42.92 28.47 27.00
CA GLU A 449 -44.10 27.81 26.44
C GLU A 449 -43.90 26.31 26.25
N ALA A 450 -42.77 25.90 25.66
CA ALA A 450 -42.41 24.50 25.48
C ALA A 450 -42.32 23.77 26.83
N LEU A 451 -41.68 24.39 27.84
CA LEU A 451 -41.58 23.82 29.18
C LEU A 451 -42.95 23.76 29.88
N LYS A 452 -43.80 24.79 29.77
CA LYS A 452 -45.17 24.76 30.31
C LYS A 452 -46.01 23.64 29.70
N ALA A 453 -45.86 23.42 28.38
CA ALA A 453 -46.55 22.35 27.68
C ALA A 453 -45.94 20.96 27.96
N GLY A 454 -44.66 20.88 28.34
CA GLY A 454 -43.92 19.62 28.47
C GLY A 454 -43.29 19.12 27.15
N GLN A 455 -43.12 19.99 26.16
CA GLN A 455 -42.51 19.68 24.88
C GLN A 455 -40.97 19.73 24.98
N MET A 456 -40.37 18.64 25.48
CA MET A 456 -38.94 18.61 25.79
C MET A 456 -38.02 18.63 24.57
N ASP A 457 -38.47 18.15 23.40
CA ASP A 457 -37.72 18.27 22.15
C ASP A 457 -37.56 19.74 21.72
N ASP A 458 -38.65 20.52 21.79
CA ASP A 458 -38.63 21.95 21.48
C ASP A 458 -37.83 22.74 22.54
N ALA A 459 -38.00 22.40 23.82
CA ALA A 459 -37.21 23.03 24.89
C ALA A 459 -35.71 22.78 24.69
N ARG A 460 -35.30 21.57 24.29
CA ARG A 460 -33.93 21.22 23.93
C ARG A 460 -33.40 22.07 22.78
N ALA A 461 -34.15 22.15 21.68
CA ALA A 461 -33.76 22.91 20.50
C ALA A 461 -33.62 24.40 20.81
N VAL A 462 -34.63 25.01 21.44
CA VAL A 462 -34.64 26.44 21.76
C VAL A 462 -33.54 26.80 22.77
N SER A 463 -33.32 25.97 23.80
CA SER A 463 -32.23 26.18 24.75
C SER A 463 -30.86 26.13 24.07
N SER A 464 -30.65 25.19 23.15
CA SER A 464 -29.40 25.11 22.38
C SER A 464 -29.20 26.34 21.48
N GLU A 465 -30.26 26.86 20.87
CA GLU A 465 -30.19 28.10 20.08
C GLU A 465 -29.83 29.31 20.95
N ILE A 466 -30.40 29.42 22.15
CA ILE A 466 -30.05 30.47 23.11
C ILE A 466 -28.57 30.39 23.46
N ASP A 467 -28.08 29.20 23.80
CA ASP A 467 -26.68 28.99 24.17
C ASP A 467 -25.73 29.37 23.02
N SER A 468 -26.07 29.00 21.78
CA SER A 468 -25.31 29.38 20.58
C SER A 468 -25.28 30.90 20.40
N LEU A 469 -26.43 31.58 20.51
CA LEU A 469 -26.51 33.03 20.33
C LEU A 469 -25.68 33.81 21.37
N LEU A 470 -25.68 33.34 22.62
CA LEU A 470 -24.84 33.92 23.67
C LEU A 470 -23.35 33.71 23.38
N ALA A 471 -22.95 32.52 22.93
CA ALA A 471 -21.57 32.22 22.57
C ALA A 471 -21.10 33.03 21.35
N ASP A 472 -21.94 33.12 20.31
CA ASP A 472 -21.66 33.85 19.07
C ASP A 472 -21.40 35.34 19.35
N ALA A 473 -22.16 35.95 20.28
CA ALA A 473 -21.95 37.36 20.66
C ALA A 473 -20.52 37.60 21.20
N VAL A 474 -20.03 36.70 22.06
CA VAL A 474 -18.66 36.78 22.60
C VAL A 474 -17.65 36.52 21.50
N GLU A 475 -17.85 35.46 20.70
CA GLU A 475 -16.92 35.06 19.65
C GLU A 475 -16.75 36.15 18.58
N MET A 476 -17.86 36.74 18.10
CA MET A 476 -17.84 37.83 17.13
C MET A 476 -16.99 39.01 17.64
N THR A 477 -17.07 39.32 18.93
CA THR A 477 -16.30 40.40 19.54
C THR A 477 -14.82 40.03 19.68
N ARG A 478 -14.52 38.82 20.16
CA ARG A 478 -13.15 38.29 20.26
C ARG A 478 -12.46 38.22 18.89
N ARG A 479 -13.18 37.84 17.85
CA ARG A 479 -12.68 37.82 16.48
C ARG A 479 -12.23 39.21 16.02
N GLN A 480 -13.02 40.25 16.29
CA GLN A 480 -12.65 41.62 15.91
C GLN A 480 -11.38 42.09 16.65
N ALA A 481 -11.27 41.79 17.95
CA ALA A 481 -10.07 42.04 18.74
C ALA A 481 -8.84 41.32 18.15
N TYR A 482 -8.98 40.03 17.83
CA TYR A 482 -7.93 39.24 17.20
C TYR A 482 -7.49 39.81 15.85
N LEU A 483 -8.46 40.14 14.98
CA LEU A 483 -8.17 40.67 13.64
C LEU A 483 -7.44 42.01 13.71
N LYS A 484 -7.77 42.88 14.67
CA LYS A 484 -7.04 44.13 14.90
C LYS A 484 -5.55 43.88 15.11
N GLU A 485 -5.19 43.01 16.04
CA GLU A 485 -3.79 42.70 16.38
C GLU A 485 -3.08 41.95 15.25
N LYS A 486 -3.78 40.99 14.65
CA LYS A 486 -3.24 40.17 13.57
C LYS A 486 -2.95 41.00 12.32
N ASN A 487 -3.87 41.87 11.93
CA ASN A 487 -3.68 42.76 10.77
C ASN A 487 -2.48 43.69 10.97
N GLN A 488 -2.31 44.28 12.16
CA GLN A 488 -1.13 45.11 12.46
C GLN A 488 0.19 44.33 12.38
N THR A 489 0.19 43.08 12.82
CA THR A 489 1.36 42.21 12.74
C THR A 489 1.70 41.85 11.30
N ASP A 490 0.70 41.51 10.50
CA ASP A 490 0.90 41.11 9.11
C ASP A 490 1.27 42.30 8.20
N ILE A 491 0.75 43.50 8.49
CA ILE A 491 1.21 44.75 7.86
C ILE A 491 2.70 44.95 8.08
N ARG A 492 3.20 44.83 9.33
CA ARG A 492 4.63 44.98 9.64
C ARG A 492 5.47 43.92 8.94
N PHE A 493 5.02 42.67 8.93
CA PHE A 493 5.69 41.59 8.23
C PHE A 493 5.82 41.88 6.74
N LEU A 494 4.74 42.30 6.07
CA LEU A 494 4.77 42.67 4.65
C LEU A 494 5.71 43.85 4.39
N GLU A 495 5.74 44.86 5.25
CA GLU A 495 6.65 46.00 5.14
C GLU A 495 8.11 45.58 5.23
N GLU A 496 8.46 44.71 6.18
CA GLU A 496 9.81 44.16 6.31
C GLU A 496 10.21 43.34 5.08
N LYS A 497 9.28 42.54 4.55
CA LYS A 497 9.47 41.74 3.33
C LYS A 497 9.68 42.61 2.10
N LEU A 498 8.86 43.63 1.91
CA LEU A 498 9.00 44.59 0.81
C LEU A 498 10.31 45.37 0.92
N ALA A 499 10.70 45.80 2.12
CA ALA A 499 11.98 46.46 2.34
C ALA A 499 13.17 45.54 2.06
N GLN A 500 13.07 44.24 2.36
CA GLN A 500 14.07 43.25 1.95
C GLN A 500 14.11 43.10 0.43
N TYR A 501 12.95 43.01 -0.22
CA TYR A 501 12.83 42.86 -1.66
C TYR A 501 13.50 44.03 -2.41
N HIS A 502 13.22 45.27 -2.00
CA HIS A 502 13.83 46.47 -2.57
C HIS A 502 15.34 46.53 -2.36
N ARG A 503 15.84 46.10 -1.19
CA ARG A 503 17.29 46.05 -0.91
C ARG A 503 18.04 45.11 -1.85
N LEU A 504 17.41 44.00 -2.25
CA LEU A 504 18.01 42.98 -3.11
C LEU A 504 17.75 43.21 -4.61
N ALA A 505 17.03 44.27 -4.99
CA ALA A 505 16.66 44.52 -6.39
C ALA A 505 17.89 44.67 -7.30
N ALA A 506 18.88 45.46 -6.89
CA ALA A 506 20.10 45.67 -7.69
C ALA A 506 20.94 44.40 -7.87
N GLU A 507 21.01 43.55 -6.84
CA GLU A 507 21.71 42.26 -6.90
C GLU A 507 21.01 41.31 -7.88
N ARG A 508 19.68 41.27 -7.82
CA ARG A 508 18.83 40.48 -8.73
C ARG A 508 18.99 40.94 -10.18
N ASP A 509 18.99 42.24 -10.44
CA ASP A 509 19.18 42.79 -11.78
C ASP A 509 20.56 42.44 -12.36
N ALA A 510 21.61 42.51 -11.52
CA ALA A 510 22.96 42.11 -11.90
C ALA A 510 23.05 40.60 -12.20
N GLU A 511 22.36 39.76 -11.43
CA GLU A 511 22.27 38.32 -11.70
C GLU A 511 21.56 38.05 -13.03
N TRP A 512 20.46 38.75 -13.34
CA TRP A 512 19.78 38.63 -14.63
C TRP A 512 20.66 39.02 -15.81
N ASP A 513 21.42 40.11 -15.68
CA ASP A 513 22.40 40.51 -16.70
C ASP A 513 23.45 39.43 -16.94
N ARG A 514 23.95 38.81 -15.87
CA ARG A 514 24.87 37.66 -15.97
C ARG A 514 24.20 36.51 -16.73
N LEU A 515 22.98 36.14 -16.37
CA LEU A 515 22.27 35.00 -16.96
C LEU A 515 21.99 35.20 -18.45
N ARG A 516 21.55 36.40 -18.86
CA ARG A 516 21.32 36.76 -20.27
C ARG A 516 22.58 36.65 -21.13
N ARG A 517 23.74 36.94 -20.55
CA ARG A 517 25.04 36.81 -21.23
C ARG A 517 25.57 35.37 -21.23
N THR A 518 25.12 34.52 -20.31
CA THR A 518 25.70 33.18 -20.08
C THR A 518 24.86 32.07 -20.71
N TYR A 519 23.53 32.19 -20.71
CA TYR A 519 22.59 31.13 -21.09
C TYR A 519 21.64 31.57 -22.20
N ALA A 520 21.25 30.60 -23.05
CA ALA A 520 20.34 30.88 -24.15
C ALA A 520 18.94 31.28 -23.63
N PRO A 521 18.19 32.14 -24.33
CA PRO A 521 16.87 32.62 -23.91
C PRO A 521 15.88 31.52 -23.55
N SER A 522 15.95 30.37 -24.23
CA SER A 522 15.09 29.21 -23.97
C SER A 522 15.14 28.72 -22.51
N HIS A 523 16.25 28.96 -21.79
CA HIS A 523 16.40 28.51 -20.42
C HIS A 523 15.79 29.48 -19.40
N TRP A 524 15.97 30.79 -19.60
CA TRP A 524 15.60 31.79 -18.58
C TRP A 524 14.34 32.58 -18.90
N GLU A 525 13.90 32.67 -20.16
CA GLU A 525 12.74 33.49 -20.55
C GLU A 525 11.43 33.08 -19.85
N PRO A 526 11.09 31.78 -19.68
CA PRO A 526 9.90 31.39 -18.94
C PRO A 526 9.93 31.85 -17.47
N PHE A 527 11.06 31.62 -16.79
CA PHE A 527 11.27 32.01 -15.41
C PHE A 527 11.27 33.53 -15.21
N TRP A 528 11.74 34.28 -16.22
CA TRP A 528 11.68 35.72 -16.22
C TRP A 528 10.24 36.23 -16.25
N LYS A 529 9.42 35.72 -17.19
CA LYS A 529 8.01 36.11 -17.30
C LYS A 529 7.23 35.81 -16.02
N GLU A 530 7.43 34.62 -15.45
CA GLU A 530 6.81 34.24 -14.18
C GLU A 530 7.28 35.15 -13.04
N GLY A 531 8.59 35.43 -12.98
CA GLY A 531 9.18 36.35 -12.01
C GLY A 531 8.62 37.78 -12.09
N GLN A 532 8.41 38.29 -13.31
CA GLN A 532 7.80 39.61 -13.52
C GLN A 532 6.35 39.66 -13.05
N GLN A 533 5.56 38.63 -13.35
CA GLN A 533 4.17 38.56 -12.88
C GLN A 533 4.08 38.53 -11.35
N ALA A 534 4.96 37.77 -10.69
CA ALA A 534 5.02 37.73 -9.24
C ALA A 534 5.46 39.09 -8.65
N GLU A 535 6.41 39.77 -9.30
CA GLU A 535 6.84 41.13 -8.91
C GLU A 535 5.74 42.17 -9.08
N GLU A 536 5.00 42.15 -10.19
CA GLU A 536 3.86 43.04 -10.42
C GLU A 536 2.79 42.89 -9.33
N ARG A 537 2.48 41.65 -8.93
CA ARG A 537 1.54 41.39 -7.82
C ARG A 537 2.07 41.89 -6.48
N LEU A 538 3.37 41.72 -6.23
CA LEU A 538 4.00 42.21 -5.00
C LEU A 538 4.01 43.75 -4.94
N LEU A 539 4.25 44.43 -6.06
CA LEU A 539 4.16 45.89 -6.15
C LEU A 539 2.71 46.38 -6.01
N ALA A 540 1.74 45.65 -6.56
CA ALA A 540 0.33 45.93 -6.33
C ALA A 540 -0.05 45.77 -4.84
N ALA A 541 0.51 44.77 -4.16
CA ALA A 541 0.37 44.61 -2.72
C ALA A 541 0.95 45.80 -1.94
N GLU A 542 2.16 46.25 -2.29
CA GLU A 542 2.78 47.44 -1.71
C GLU A 542 1.91 48.69 -1.89
N ALA A 543 1.37 48.91 -3.10
CA ALA A 543 0.49 50.03 -3.38
C ALA A 543 -0.84 49.98 -2.59
N GLY A 544 -1.30 48.78 -2.21
CA GLY A 544 -2.52 48.58 -1.43
C GLY A 544 -2.34 48.73 0.09
N LEU A 545 -1.12 48.61 0.62
CA LEU A 545 -0.85 48.70 2.06
C LEU A 545 -1.40 49.96 2.74
N PRO A 546 -1.31 51.18 2.15
CA PRO A 546 -1.92 52.37 2.74
C PRO A 546 -3.43 52.25 2.96
N VAL A 547 -4.15 51.60 2.02
CA VAL A 547 -5.59 51.37 2.14
C VAL A 547 -5.88 50.42 3.30
N VAL A 548 -5.13 49.31 3.40
CA VAL A 548 -5.27 48.34 4.50
C VAL A 548 -4.99 48.98 5.87
N ARG A 549 -4.00 49.88 5.95
CA ARG A 549 -3.70 50.65 7.18
C ARG A 549 -4.89 51.52 7.59
N VAL A 550 -5.58 52.16 6.64
CA VAL A 550 -6.79 52.94 6.92
C VAL A 550 -7.91 52.03 7.42
N LEU A 551 -8.15 50.89 6.75
CA LEU A 551 -9.18 49.93 7.16
C LEU A 551 -8.93 49.36 8.57
N THR A 552 -7.67 49.15 8.96
CA THR A 552 -7.27 48.57 10.26
C THR A 552 -7.13 49.63 11.37
N ASN A 553 -7.23 50.92 11.08
CA ASN A 553 -7.01 51.94 12.09
C ASN A 553 -8.17 52.01 13.11
N ASP A 554 -7.90 52.63 14.26
CA ASP A 554 -8.89 52.76 15.34
C ASP A 554 -10.09 53.65 14.95
N GLU A 555 -9.99 54.40 13.86
CA GLU A 555 -11.07 55.24 13.34
C GLU A 555 -12.12 54.42 12.57
N HIS A 556 -11.69 53.61 11.60
CA HIS A 556 -12.56 52.86 10.67
C HIS A 556 -12.90 51.46 11.17
N GLN A 557 -11.91 50.71 11.67
CA GLN A 557 -12.08 49.36 12.22
C GLN A 557 -12.79 48.37 11.28
N GLU A 558 -12.52 48.44 9.98
CA GLU A 558 -12.98 47.48 8.98
C GLU A 558 -12.03 46.26 8.90
N PHE A 559 -11.86 45.57 10.04
CA PHE A 559 -10.82 44.55 10.21
C PHE A 559 -10.98 43.33 9.28
N ASP A 560 -12.21 42.91 8.97
CA ASP A 560 -12.46 41.79 8.06
C ASP A 560 -12.04 42.14 6.61
N ARG A 561 -12.35 43.36 6.14
CA ARG A 561 -11.96 43.79 4.78
C ARG A 561 -10.45 44.03 4.67
N ALA A 562 -9.85 44.56 5.73
CA ALA A 562 -8.39 44.63 5.84
C ALA A 562 -7.76 43.24 5.80
N ARG A 563 -8.37 42.25 6.47
CA ARG A 563 -7.87 40.88 6.50
C ARG A 563 -7.91 40.24 5.12
N GLU A 564 -9.02 40.34 4.41
CA GLU A 564 -9.18 39.81 3.06
C GLU A 564 -8.12 40.40 2.10
N ALA A 565 -7.90 41.71 2.16
CA ALA A 565 -6.86 42.36 1.37
C ALA A 565 -5.45 41.88 1.76
N LEU A 566 -5.16 41.76 3.07
CA LEU A 566 -3.87 41.26 3.57
C LEU A 566 -3.60 39.82 3.15
N ASP A 567 -4.60 38.95 3.15
CA ASP A 567 -4.45 37.56 2.72
C ASP A 567 -4.01 37.49 1.25
N GLY A 568 -4.58 38.33 0.38
CA GLY A 568 -4.13 38.46 -1.01
C GLY A 568 -2.69 38.99 -1.14
N MET A 569 -2.30 39.96 -0.30
CA MET A 569 -0.95 40.52 -0.28
C MET A 569 0.10 39.52 0.22
N LEU A 570 -0.22 38.77 1.28
CA LEU A 570 0.63 37.70 1.81
C LEU A 570 0.82 36.59 0.77
N ALA A 571 -0.25 36.19 0.09
CA ALA A 571 -0.17 35.21 -1.00
C ALA A 571 0.75 35.68 -2.15
N ALA A 572 0.69 36.97 -2.51
CA ALA A 572 1.59 37.56 -3.51
C ALA A 572 3.05 37.55 -3.05
N SER A 573 3.31 37.87 -1.77
CA SER A 573 4.66 37.77 -1.18
C SER A 573 5.18 36.33 -1.21
N ASP A 574 4.36 35.35 -0.85
CA ASP A 574 4.73 33.93 -0.85
C ASP A 574 4.96 33.38 -2.27
N GLU A 575 4.18 33.85 -3.25
CA GLU A 575 4.42 33.56 -4.66
C GLU A 575 5.77 34.12 -5.11
N ALA A 576 6.07 35.39 -4.81
CA ALA A 576 7.36 36.00 -5.15
C ALA A 576 8.56 35.26 -4.54
N ASP A 577 8.46 34.86 -3.26
CA ASP A 577 9.49 34.07 -2.57
C ASP A 577 9.68 32.69 -3.20
N ARG A 578 8.58 32.00 -3.57
CA ARG A 578 8.64 30.69 -4.25
C ARG A 578 9.27 30.80 -5.63
N THR A 579 8.83 31.74 -6.45
CA THR A 579 9.38 31.95 -7.79
C THR A 579 10.85 32.38 -7.70
N ALA A 580 11.26 33.17 -6.69
CA ALA A 580 12.67 33.48 -6.45
C ALA A 580 13.51 32.24 -6.14
N LYS A 581 13.05 31.35 -5.25
CA LYS A 581 13.75 30.10 -4.91
C LYS A 581 13.88 29.15 -6.10
N GLN A 582 12.81 28.93 -6.85
CA GLN A 582 12.82 28.07 -8.04
C GLN A 582 13.83 28.58 -9.08
N ARG A 583 13.90 29.91 -9.24
CA ARG A 583 14.89 30.56 -10.12
C ARG A 583 16.32 30.29 -9.65
N GLU A 584 16.59 30.51 -8.37
CA GLU A 584 17.91 30.24 -7.79
C GLU A 584 18.33 28.77 -7.96
N GLU A 585 17.43 27.83 -7.75
CA GLU A 585 17.68 26.41 -7.95
C GLU A 585 17.96 26.06 -9.42
N ALA A 586 17.19 26.63 -10.35
CA ALA A 586 17.40 26.46 -11.79
C ALA A 586 18.77 26.99 -12.22
N VAL A 587 19.14 28.20 -11.78
CA VAL A 587 20.43 28.83 -12.06
C VAL A 587 21.58 27.97 -11.52
N ARG A 588 21.49 27.50 -10.27
CA ARG A 588 22.47 26.56 -9.71
C ARG A 588 22.54 25.25 -10.49
N GLY A 589 21.43 24.79 -11.05
CA GLY A 589 21.36 23.62 -11.93
C GLY A 589 22.09 23.84 -13.26
N TRP A 590 21.89 25.00 -13.88
CA TRP A 590 22.55 25.40 -15.12
C TRP A 590 24.07 25.56 -14.93
N ASP A 591 24.50 26.24 -13.86
CA ASP A 591 25.92 26.40 -13.53
C ASP A 591 26.59 25.05 -13.32
N ARG A 592 25.92 24.11 -12.63
CA ARG A 592 26.39 22.73 -12.45
C ARG A 592 26.47 21.98 -13.78
N ALA A 593 25.47 22.08 -14.64
CA ALA A 593 25.46 21.40 -15.94
C ALA A 593 26.64 21.83 -16.83
N VAL A 594 26.97 23.13 -16.85
CA VAL A 594 28.14 23.63 -17.60
C VAL A 594 29.45 23.12 -16.98
N ALA A 595 29.57 23.14 -15.65
CA ALA A 595 30.75 22.63 -14.96
C ALA A 595 30.95 21.11 -15.20
N ASP A 596 29.87 20.34 -15.18
CA ASP A 596 29.87 18.90 -15.44
C ASP A 596 30.23 18.60 -16.90
N ALA A 597 29.70 19.36 -17.85
CA ALA A 597 30.07 19.23 -19.25
C ALA A 597 31.57 19.50 -19.49
N LYS A 598 32.14 20.53 -18.85
CA LYS A 598 33.58 20.82 -18.91
C LYS A 598 34.41 19.65 -18.37
N ARG A 599 34.08 19.16 -17.17
CA ARG A 599 34.77 18.02 -16.55
C ARG A 599 34.63 16.74 -17.38
N GLY A 600 33.44 16.48 -17.90
CA GLY A 600 33.17 15.31 -18.76
C GLY A 600 33.96 15.34 -20.07
N LEU A 601 34.16 16.53 -20.65
CA LEU A 601 34.96 16.70 -21.85
C LEU A 601 36.44 16.41 -21.56
N GLU A 602 36.99 16.99 -20.50
CA GLU A 602 38.37 16.73 -20.05
C GLU A 602 38.60 15.23 -19.78
N GLN A 603 37.65 14.57 -19.12
CA GLN A 603 37.72 13.13 -18.85
C GLN A 603 37.67 12.30 -20.13
N SER A 604 36.77 12.60 -21.07
CA SER A 604 36.69 11.90 -22.36
C SER A 604 37.98 12.06 -23.17
N GLU A 605 38.56 13.26 -23.20
CA GLU A 605 39.83 13.53 -23.88
C GLU A 605 41.00 12.72 -23.28
N ALA A 606 41.06 12.65 -21.95
CA ALA A 606 42.05 11.85 -21.24
C ALA A 606 41.90 10.35 -21.54
N SER A 607 40.68 9.81 -21.44
CA SER A 607 40.39 8.39 -21.73
C SER A 607 40.69 8.02 -23.18
N PHE A 608 40.28 8.87 -24.13
CA PHE A 608 40.55 8.66 -25.56
C PHE A 608 42.06 8.67 -25.86
N THR A 609 42.80 9.60 -25.26
CA THR A 609 44.26 9.67 -25.39
C THR A 609 44.94 8.44 -24.81
N ALA A 610 44.50 7.97 -23.63
CA ALA A 610 45.04 6.76 -22.99
C ALA A 610 44.79 5.51 -23.84
N ALA A 611 43.56 5.33 -24.35
CA ALA A 611 43.22 4.22 -25.23
C ALA A 611 44.04 4.24 -26.53
N THR A 612 44.18 5.41 -27.16
CA THR A 612 45.00 5.58 -28.38
C THR A 612 46.48 5.29 -28.11
N ARG A 613 47.00 5.69 -26.94
CA ARG A 613 48.36 5.36 -26.52
C ARG A 613 48.54 3.85 -26.38
N LEU A 614 47.58 3.16 -25.77
CA LEU A 614 47.60 1.72 -25.57
C LEU A 614 47.60 0.95 -26.89
N ILE A 615 46.83 1.41 -27.90
CA ILE A 615 46.89 0.86 -29.26
C ILE A 615 48.33 0.90 -29.81
N ARG A 616 49.00 2.05 -29.68
CA ARG A 616 50.37 2.26 -30.20
C ARG A 616 51.41 1.46 -29.42
N THR A 617 51.39 1.51 -28.08
CA THR A 617 52.40 0.86 -27.24
C THR A 617 52.31 -0.66 -27.31
N GLN A 618 51.09 -1.20 -27.35
CA GLN A 618 50.87 -2.64 -27.47
C GLN A 618 50.83 -3.13 -28.92
N ASN A 619 51.04 -2.27 -29.92
CA ASN A 619 50.96 -2.60 -31.35
C ASN A 619 49.71 -3.45 -31.66
N LEU A 620 48.54 -2.96 -31.22
CA LEU A 620 47.26 -3.62 -31.44
C LEU A 620 46.86 -3.47 -32.91
N ARG A 621 46.44 -4.59 -33.52
CA ARG A 621 45.95 -4.61 -34.89
C ARG A 621 44.46 -4.94 -34.87
N PHE A 622 43.71 -4.20 -35.67
CA PHE A 622 42.26 -4.35 -35.77
C PHE A 622 41.93 -4.87 -37.15
N HIS A 623 41.15 -5.96 -37.22
CA HIS A 623 40.61 -6.44 -38.49
C HIS A 623 39.35 -5.65 -38.88
N ALA A 624 38.85 -5.84 -40.10
CA ALA A 624 37.72 -5.09 -40.66
C ALA A 624 36.39 -5.14 -39.84
N GLY A 625 36.26 -6.07 -38.88
CA GLY A 625 35.11 -6.15 -37.98
C GLY A 625 35.14 -5.11 -36.84
N TYR A 626 36.29 -4.44 -36.65
CA TYR A 626 36.49 -3.39 -35.66
C TYR A 626 36.87 -2.09 -36.38
N PRO A 627 35.88 -1.28 -36.83
CA PRO A 627 36.13 -0.04 -37.55
C PRO A 627 36.65 1.05 -36.60
N MET A 628 37.95 1.00 -36.27
CA MET A 628 38.56 1.93 -35.31
C MET A 628 38.72 3.35 -35.87
N GLU A 629 39.08 3.49 -37.16
CA GLU A 629 39.23 4.82 -37.77
C GLU A 629 37.94 5.64 -37.75
N PRO A 630 36.77 5.12 -38.19
CA PRO A 630 35.51 5.85 -38.06
C PRO A 630 35.14 6.20 -36.62
N ALA A 631 35.43 5.31 -35.66
CA ALA A 631 35.16 5.57 -34.24
C ALA A 631 36.02 6.71 -33.69
N MET A 632 37.32 6.73 -34.02
CA MET A 632 38.24 7.81 -33.64
C MET A 632 37.80 9.15 -34.24
N GLN A 633 37.46 9.17 -35.54
CA GLN A 633 36.96 10.38 -36.21
C GLN A 633 35.66 10.90 -35.59
N ALA A 634 34.74 9.99 -35.23
CA ALA A 634 33.48 10.36 -34.57
C ALA A 634 33.71 11.00 -33.20
N ILE A 635 34.62 10.43 -32.38
CA ILE A 635 34.98 10.98 -31.06
C ILE A 635 35.64 12.35 -31.22
N GLU A 636 36.62 12.50 -32.12
CA GLU A 636 37.29 13.79 -32.36
C GLU A 636 36.31 14.87 -32.84
N ALA A 637 35.36 14.52 -33.71
CA ALA A 637 34.31 15.42 -34.16
C ALA A 637 33.40 15.86 -33.00
N LEU A 638 33.01 14.92 -32.13
CA LEU A 638 32.19 15.20 -30.94
C LEU A 638 32.95 16.05 -29.91
N GLN A 639 34.24 15.81 -29.68
CA GLN A 639 35.08 16.64 -28.80
C GLN A 639 35.20 18.06 -29.34
N LYS A 640 35.41 18.22 -30.65
CA LYS A 640 35.47 19.54 -31.31
C LYS A 640 34.14 20.28 -31.18
N GLU A 641 33.02 19.57 -31.36
CA GLU A 641 31.68 20.13 -31.19
C GLU A 641 31.43 20.58 -29.75
N ALA A 642 31.73 19.74 -28.76
CA ALA A 642 31.61 20.06 -27.35
C ALA A 642 32.46 21.28 -26.96
N ARG A 643 33.72 21.34 -27.43
CA ARG A 643 34.59 22.52 -27.23
C ARG A 643 33.99 23.79 -27.82
N ARG A 644 33.42 23.71 -29.03
CA ARG A 644 32.78 24.85 -29.69
C ARG A 644 31.58 25.35 -28.87
N GLN A 645 30.74 24.44 -28.40
CA GLN A 645 29.57 24.77 -27.59
C GLN A 645 29.95 25.34 -26.21
N LEU A 646 31.07 24.90 -25.62
CA LEU A 646 31.58 25.41 -24.35
C LEU A 646 32.43 26.69 -24.46
N ALA A 647 32.90 27.06 -25.66
CA ALA A 647 33.78 28.21 -25.85
C ALA A 647 33.03 29.55 -25.93
N THR A 648 31.80 29.55 -26.46
CA THR A 648 31.09 30.80 -26.77
C THR A 648 29.71 30.81 -26.12
N PRO A 649 29.50 31.55 -25.02
CA PRO A 649 28.16 31.78 -24.51
C PRO A 649 27.34 32.65 -25.50
N PRO A 650 26.00 32.60 -25.46
CA PRO A 650 25.17 31.92 -24.47
C PRO A 650 25.05 30.40 -24.68
N TYR A 651 25.18 29.63 -23.60
CA TYR A 651 25.14 28.16 -23.63
C TYR A 651 23.73 27.61 -23.87
N ARG A 652 23.63 26.65 -24.79
CA ARG A 652 22.42 25.86 -25.04
C ARG A 652 22.55 24.50 -24.36
N LEU A 653 22.10 24.42 -23.12
CA LEU A 653 22.37 23.27 -22.23
C LEU A 653 21.84 21.93 -22.76
N GLU A 654 20.69 21.92 -23.45
CA GLU A 654 20.12 20.71 -24.04
C GLU A 654 20.93 20.16 -25.22
N GLU A 655 21.47 21.04 -26.07
CA GLU A 655 22.35 20.65 -27.17
C GLU A 655 23.70 20.17 -26.63
N LEU A 656 24.21 20.86 -25.61
CA LEU A 656 25.43 20.48 -24.90
C LEU A 656 25.30 19.11 -24.23
N ALA A 657 24.23 18.89 -23.47
CA ALA A 657 23.98 17.61 -22.80
C ALA A 657 23.91 16.46 -23.81
N ARG A 658 23.20 16.65 -24.94
CA ARG A 658 23.13 15.65 -26.02
C ARG A 658 24.50 15.35 -26.64
N THR A 659 25.32 16.38 -26.84
CA THR A 659 26.68 16.23 -27.38
C THR A 659 27.57 15.48 -26.39
N MET A 660 27.52 15.83 -25.12
CA MET A 660 28.29 15.20 -24.05
C MET A 660 27.91 13.73 -23.84
N GLU A 661 26.62 13.39 -23.87
CA GLU A 661 26.16 12.01 -23.72
C GLU A 661 26.63 11.12 -24.88
N ARG A 662 26.53 11.62 -26.11
CA ARG A 662 27.06 10.93 -27.30
C ARG A 662 28.57 10.76 -27.21
N LEU A 663 29.29 11.80 -26.82
CA LEU A 663 30.74 11.77 -26.66
C LEU A 663 31.16 10.70 -25.64
N ARG A 664 30.51 10.68 -24.48
CA ARG A 664 30.76 9.69 -23.44
C ARG A 664 30.49 8.27 -23.95
N THR A 665 29.34 8.04 -24.57
CA THR A 665 28.95 6.72 -25.09
C THR A 665 29.96 6.19 -26.11
N GLU A 666 30.39 7.02 -27.07
CA GLU A 666 31.37 6.62 -28.08
C GLU A 666 32.76 6.40 -27.47
N THR A 667 33.18 7.25 -26.53
CA THR A 667 34.47 7.08 -25.83
C THR A 667 34.49 5.78 -25.03
N ASP A 668 33.44 5.49 -24.26
CA ASP A 668 33.32 4.27 -23.44
C ASP A 668 33.26 3.01 -24.32
N ARG A 669 32.60 3.09 -25.49
CA ARG A 669 32.56 2.00 -26.47
C ARG A 669 33.94 1.75 -27.09
N PHE A 670 34.62 2.82 -27.49
CA PHE A 670 35.96 2.75 -28.06
C PHE A 670 36.94 2.14 -27.05
N GLU A 671 36.96 2.65 -25.82
CA GLU A 671 37.87 2.17 -24.79
C GLU A 671 37.64 0.68 -24.47
N ARG A 672 36.38 0.25 -24.33
CA ARG A 672 36.04 -1.17 -24.14
C ARG A 672 36.57 -2.04 -25.28
N THR A 673 36.33 -1.62 -26.52
CA THR A 673 36.81 -2.35 -27.71
C THR A 673 38.33 -2.51 -27.71
N VAL A 674 39.07 -1.46 -27.37
CA VAL A 674 40.53 -1.50 -27.27
C VAL A 674 40.99 -2.46 -26.18
N ARG A 675 40.35 -2.43 -25.00
CA ARG A 675 40.67 -3.35 -23.89
C ARG A 675 40.36 -4.80 -24.25
N ASP A 676 39.24 -5.06 -24.92
CA ASP A 676 38.84 -6.40 -25.34
C ASP A 676 39.83 -6.99 -26.36
N VAL A 677 40.25 -6.19 -27.33
CA VAL A 677 41.24 -6.59 -28.34
C VAL A 677 42.62 -6.84 -27.70
N LEU A 678 43.05 -5.99 -26.75
CA LEU A 678 44.28 -6.23 -25.98
C LEU A 678 44.19 -7.58 -25.24
N ALA A 679 43.10 -7.82 -24.52
CA ALA A 679 42.91 -9.07 -23.79
C ALA A 679 42.85 -10.29 -24.71
N ALA A 680 42.27 -10.16 -25.91
CA ALA A 680 42.25 -11.22 -26.92
C ALA A 680 43.66 -11.49 -27.48
N LYS A 681 44.45 -10.45 -27.73
CA LYS A 681 45.84 -10.56 -28.15
C LYS A 681 46.69 -11.28 -27.11
N GLU A 682 46.67 -10.83 -25.87
CA GLU A 682 47.45 -11.43 -24.77
C GLU A 682 47.12 -12.92 -24.60
N ARG A 683 45.82 -13.28 -24.64
CA ARG A 683 45.36 -14.67 -24.61
C ARG A 683 45.86 -15.49 -25.80
N ALA A 684 45.81 -14.93 -27.01
CA ALA A 684 46.25 -15.62 -28.22
C ALA A 684 47.76 -15.87 -28.22
N GLU A 685 48.57 -14.88 -27.82
CA GLU A 685 50.01 -15.02 -27.71
C GLU A 685 50.42 -16.02 -26.63
N LEU A 686 49.76 -15.99 -25.47
CA LEU A 686 50.00 -16.95 -24.38
C LEU A 686 49.69 -18.38 -24.83
N LEU A 687 48.52 -18.60 -25.43
CA LEU A 687 48.11 -19.92 -25.93
C LEU A 687 49.05 -20.43 -27.03
N ALA A 688 49.47 -19.57 -27.96
CA ALA A 688 50.40 -19.94 -29.01
C ALA A 688 51.77 -20.38 -28.44
N ARG A 689 52.30 -19.66 -27.43
CA ARG A 689 53.54 -20.04 -26.74
C ARG A 689 53.40 -21.37 -26.00
N GLU A 690 52.34 -21.52 -25.22
CA GLU A 690 52.05 -22.76 -24.47
C GLU A 690 51.96 -23.97 -25.41
N MET A 691 51.25 -23.84 -26.54
CA MET A 691 51.08 -24.94 -27.49
C MET A 691 52.38 -25.25 -28.24
N ASN A 692 53.21 -24.26 -28.54
CA ASN A 692 54.55 -24.48 -29.11
C ASN A 692 55.44 -25.27 -28.14
N ASP A 693 55.47 -24.89 -26.86
CA ASP A 693 56.29 -25.56 -25.85
C ASP A 693 55.81 -26.99 -25.59
N ARG A 694 54.49 -27.20 -25.55
CA ARG A 694 53.90 -28.53 -25.43
C ARG A 694 54.21 -29.40 -26.64
N PHE A 695 54.09 -28.89 -27.86
CA PHE A 695 54.43 -29.64 -29.06
C PHE A 695 55.92 -30.03 -29.11
N ARG A 696 56.83 -29.10 -28.75
CA ARG A 696 58.28 -29.40 -28.66
C ARG A 696 58.59 -30.49 -27.65
N THR A 697 58.00 -30.41 -26.46
CA THR A 697 58.16 -31.42 -25.40
C THR A 697 57.67 -32.79 -25.85
N VAL A 698 56.45 -32.87 -26.41
CA VAL A 698 55.88 -34.15 -26.84
C VAL A 698 56.62 -34.70 -28.06
N SER A 699 56.92 -33.90 -29.07
CA SER A 699 57.63 -34.34 -30.28
C SER A 699 59.02 -34.87 -29.98
N GLY A 700 59.76 -34.23 -29.05
CA GLY A 700 61.05 -34.72 -28.56
C GLY A 700 60.94 -36.11 -27.90
N ARG A 701 59.89 -36.32 -27.10
CA ARG A 701 59.62 -37.60 -26.42
C ARG A 701 59.24 -38.72 -27.39
N VAL A 702 58.49 -38.44 -28.46
CA VAL A 702 57.93 -39.47 -29.36
C VAL A 702 58.78 -39.78 -30.60
N ARG A 703 59.81 -38.98 -30.90
CA ARG A 703 60.61 -39.02 -32.15
C ARG A 703 61.23 -40.37 -32.49
N GLY A 704 61.51 -41.21 -31.49
CA GLY A 704 62.07 -42.55 -31.68
C GLY A 704 61.06 -43.65 -31.96
N ARG A 705 59.75 -43.42 -31.77
CA ARG A 705 58.71 -44.47 -31.80
C ARG A 705 57.52 -44.20 -32.72
N VAL A 706 57.34 -42.96 -33.17
CA VAL A 706 56.22 -42.55 -34.03
C VAL A 706 56.76 -41.77 -35.23
N ASN A 707 56.15 -41.94 -36.40
CA ASN A 707 56.48 -41.11 -37.57
C ASN A 707 55.99 -39.66 -37.35
N THR A 708 56.89 -38.82 -36.86
CA THR A 708 56.60 -37.42 -36.52
C THR A 708 56.53 -36.48 -37.74
N ALA A 709 56.90 -36.93 -38.94
CA ALA A 709 57.01 -36.05 -40.11
C ALA A 709 55.67 -35.41 -40.54
N GLY A 710 54.56 -36.17 -40.46
CA GLY A 710 53.22 -35.66 -40.76
C GLY A 710 52.75 -34.63 -39.73
N TYR A 711 52.96 -34.92 -38.44
CA TYR A 711 52.62 -34.04 -37.33
C TYR A 711 53.42 -32.73 -37.37
N GLN A 712 54.71 -32.79 -37.68
CA GLN A 712 55.58 -31.61 -37.83
C GLN A 712 55.11 -30.70 -38.96
N ARG A 713 54.69 -31.25 -40.11
CA ARG A 713 54.18 -30.47 -41.24
C ARG A 713 52.87 -29.75 -40.90
N HIS A 714 51.93 -30.46 -40.28
CA HIS A 714 50.66 -29.87 -39.85
C HIS A 714 50.85 -28.82 -38.74
N TYR A 715 51.77 -29.08 -37.80
CA TYR A 715 52.15 -28.10 -36.78
C TYR A 715 52.74 -26.83 -37.40
N ALA A 716 53.73 -26.96 -38.29
CA ALA A 716 54.35 -25.81 -38.96
C ALA A 716 53.30 -24.98 -39.72
N THR A 717 52.43 -25.63 -40.48
CA THR A 717 51.35 -24.97 -41.23
C THR A 717 50.42 -24.17 -40.31
N ARG A 718 50.00 -24.78 -39.19
CA ARG A 718 49.10 -24.11 -38.23
C ARG A 718 49.81 -23.00 -37.46
N MET A 719 51.09 -23.17 -37.12
CA MET A 719 51.86 -22.14 -36.45
C MET A 719 52.10 -20.92 -37.35
N ASP A 720 52.36 -21.15 -38.64
CA ASP A 720 52.44 -20.08 -39.64
C ASP A 720 51.08 -19.38 -39.81
N ALA A 721 49.97 -20.13 -39.79
CA ALA A 721 48.63 -19.56 -39.79
C ALA A 721 48.37 -18.71 -38.53
N ILE A 722 48.76 -19.17 -37.34
CA ILE A 722 48.66 -18.39 -36.09
C ILE A 722 49.44 -17.09 -36.21
N HIS A 723 50.70 -17.12 -36.66
CA HIS A 723 51.51 -15.92 -36.84
C HIS A 723 50.87 -14.95 -37.85
N SER A 724 50.35 -15.47 -38.97
CA SER A 724 49.65 -14.66 -39.97
C SER A 724 48.36 -14.05 -39.41
N LEU A 725 47.60 -14.79 -38.60
CA LEU A 725 46.36 -14.31 -37.98
C LEU A 725 46.62 -13.26 -36.90
N LEU A 726 47.65 -13.46 -36.06
CA LEU A 726 48.12 -12.45 -35.10
C LEU A 726 48.60 -11.18 -35.81
N ALA A 727 49.34 -11.32 -36.92
CA ALA A 727 49.76 -10.20 -37.74
C ALA A 727 48.58 -9.52 -38.46
N ALA A 728 47.50 -10.23 -38.76
CA ALA A 728 46.28 -9.66 -39.33
C ALA A 728 45.32 -9.08 -38.28
N GLY A 729 45.66 -9.16 -36.98
CA GLY A 729 44.79 -8.72 -35.89
C GLY A 729 43.58 -9.62 -35.63
N MET A 730 43.55 -10.83 -36.21
CA MET A 730 42.48 -11.82 -36.03
C MET A 730 42.76 -12.71 -34.82
N TYR A 731 42.81 -12.11 -33.63
CA TYR A 731 43.27 -12.78 -32.40
C TYR A 731 42.40 -13.98 -31.99
N GLU A 732 41.09 -13.91 -32.18
CA GLU A 732 40.19 -15.03 -31.86
C GLU A 732 40.44 -16.25 -32.76
N LYS A 733 40.59 -16.03 -34.07
CA LYS A 733 40.95 -17.12 -35.01
C LYS A 733 42.33 -17.69 -34.71
N ALA A 734 43.27 -16.87 -34.28
CA ALA A 734 44.58 -17.36 -33.83
C ALA A 734 44.47 -18.27 -32.60
N GLN A 735 43.53 -17.99 -31.67
CA GLN A 735 43.24 -18.88 -30.54
C GLN A 735 42.62 -20.21 -31.01
N GLU A 736 41.72 -20.19 -31.98
CA GLU A 736 41.14 -21.39 -32.58
C GLU A 736 42.22 -22.28 -33.21
N GLU A 737 43.15 -21.71 -33.99
CA GLU A 737 44.27 -22.46 -34.58
C GLU A 737 45.25 -22.98 -33.51
N ALA A 738 45.51 -22.22 -32.44
CA ALA A 738 46.29 -22.71 -31.31
C ALA A 738 45.61 -23.90 -30.62
N ASN A 739 44.29 -23.86 -30.43
CA ASN A 739 43.53 -24.98 -29.91
C ASN A 739 43.54 -26.19 -30.87
N ALA A 740 43.60 -25.97 -32.19
CA ALA A 740 43.77 -27.05 -33.15
C ALA A 740 45.14 -27.76 -33.00
N ILE A 741 46.20 -27.03 -32.66
CA ILE A 741 47.51 -27.64 -32.31
C ILE A 741 47.38 -28.55 -31.08
N ARG A 742 46.57 -28.18 -30.08
CA ARG A 742 46.30 -29.05 -28.92
C ARG A 742 45.76 -30.42 -29.34
N SER A 743 44.78 -30.44 -30.26
CA SER A 743 44.22 -31.69 -30.78
C SER A 743 45.27 -32.56 -31.51
N LEU A 744 46.18 -31.91 -32.24
CA LEU A 744 47.29 -32.55 -32.94
C LEU A 744 48.30 -33.16 -31.97
N VAL A 745 48.66 -32.44 -30.90
CA VAL A 745 49.52 -32.95 -29.82
C VAL A 745 48.88 -34.17 -29.17
N SER A 746 47.59 -34.11 -28.84
CA SER A 746 46.89 -35.26 -28.24
C SER A 746 46.83 -36.48 -29.16
N GLY A 747 46.65 -36.28 -30.48
CA GLY A 747 46.74 -37.37 -31.47
C GLY A 747 48.11 -38.05 -31.48
N MET A 748 49.18 -37.25 -31.47
CA MET A 748 50.56 -37.73 -31.41
C MET A 748 50.87 -38.50 -30.11
N GLU A 749 50.34 -38.04 -28.96
CA GLU A 749 50.45 -38.76 -27.68
C GLU A 749 49.70 -40.10 -27.70
N ASN A 750 48.55 -40.17 -28.36
CA ASN A 750 47.78 -41.40 -28.50
C ASN A 750 48.51 -42.43 -29.37
N GLU A 751 49.07 -42.02 -30.52
CA GLU A 751 49.85 -42.91 -31.37
C GLU A 751 51.09 -43.45 -30.65
N TYR A 752 51.78 -42.60 -29.89
CA TYR A 752 52.92 -43.03 -29.08
C TYR A 752 52.51 -44.06 -28.03
N ARG A 753 51.39 -43.84 -27.32
CA ARG A 753 50.86 -44.82 -26.35
C ARG A 753 50.54 -46.15 -27.03
N MET A 754 49.95 -46.13 -28.22
CA MET A 754 49.66 -47.34 -28.98
C MET A 754 50.93 -48.05 -29.50
N ALA A 755 51.98 -47.31 -29.84
CA ALA A 755 53.27 -47.89 -30.25
C ALA A 755 53.97 -48.58 -29.07
N VAL A 756 54.01 -47.94 -27.90
CA VAL A 756 54.59 -48.51 -26.68
C VAL A 756 53.81 -49.74 -26.20
N SER A 757 52.47 -49.72 -26.28
CA SER A 757 51.65 -50.88 -25.89
C SER A 757 51.83 -52.07 -26.82
N ARG A 758 52.03 -51.84 -28.13
CA ARG A 758 52.35 -52.93 -29.09
C ARG A 758 53.71 -53.55 -28.83
N GLU A 759 54.71 -52.76 -28.46
CA GLU A 759 56.06 -53.23 -28.11
C GLU A 759 56.06 -54.06 -26.81
N GLN A 760 55.25 -53.66 -25.82
CA GLN A 760 55.02 -54.45 -24.60
C GLN A 760 54.28 -55.76 -24.85
N GLN A 761 53.44 -55.84 -25.88
CA GLN A 761 52.76 -57.07 -26.30
C GLN A 761 53.66 -58.00 -27.15
N SER A 762 54.67 -57.48 -27.85
CA SER A 762 55.63 -58.28 -28.63
C SER A 762 56.93 -58.64 -27.88
N GLY A 763 57.27 -57.92 -26.80
CA GLY A 763 58.49 -58.14 -25.99
C GLY A 763 58.28 -58.97 -24.71
N GLY A 764 57.07 -59.46 -24.45
CA GLY A 764 56.70 -60.20 -23.25
C GLY A 764 56.92 -61.71 -23.33
N SER A 765 58.15 -62.18 -23.60
CA SER A 765 58.48 -63.60 -23.44
C SER A 765 59.96 -63.88 -23.20
N ASN A 766 60.62 -63.24 -22.22
CA ASN A 766 61.82 -63.82 -21.60
C ASN A 766 62.21 -63.15 -20.27
N TRP A 767 62.00 -63.86 -19.14
CA TRP A 767 62.70 -63.77 -17.85
C TRP A 767 62.69 -62.42 -17.08
N GLY A 768 62.66 -62.34 -15.76
CA GLY A 768 62.90 -63.30 -14.70
C GLY A 768 63.34 -62.50 -13.46
N SER A 769 62.72 -62.80 -12.32
CA SER A 769 63.23 -62.69 -10.93
C SER A 769 64.18 -61.55 -10.50
N GLY A 770 63.78 -60.86 -9.43
CA GLY A 770 64.64 -60.76 -8.24
C GLY A 770 64.88 -59.39 -7.61
N SER A 771 64.27 -59.19 -6.43
CA SER A 771 64.68 -58.30 -5.32
C SER A 771 64.78 -56.78 -5.61
N GLY A 772 64.38 -55.85 -4.75
CA GLY A 772 63.94 -55.87 -3.36
C GLY A 772 63.84 -54.42 -2.88
N SER A 773 63.34 -54.25 -1.67
CA SER A 773 63.34 -53.03 -0.85
C SER A 773 62.29 -51.93 -1.11
N SER A 774 61.38 -51.88 -0.15
CA SER A 774 61.00 -50.73 0.67
C SER A 774 60.06 -49.67 0.11
N HIS A 775 58.84 -49.74 0.66
CA HIS A 775 57.87 -48.66 0.79
C HIS A 775 58.50 -47.37 1.32
N GLY A 776 58.24 -46.27 0.63
CA GLY A 776 58.39 -44.91 1.11
C GLY A 776 57.18 -44.11 0.66
N GLY A 777 56.09 -44.19 1.43
CA GLY A 777 54.96 -43.29 1.32
C GLY A 777 55.39 -41.90 1.79
N GLY A 778 55.09 -40.87 1.00
CA GLY A 778 55.49 -39.51 1.31
C GLY A 778 54.71 -38.47 0.51
N ASN A 779 53.71 -37.92 1.17
CA ASN A 779 53.22 -36.56 1.09
C ASN A 779 52.57 -36.05 -0.21
N SER A 780 51.23 -36.16 -0.24
CA SER A 780 50.35 -35.15 -0.83
C SER A 780 50.11 -34.03 0.19
N SER A 781 50.88 -32.93 0.09
CA SER A 781 50.56 -31.67 0.75
C SER A 781 49.68 -30.81 -0.17
N GLY A 782 48.36 -30.96 -0.02
CA GLY A 782 47.38 -29.98 -0.48
C GLY A 782 47.09 -29.00 0.65
N GLY A 783 47.65 -27.81 0.54
CA GLY A 783 47.36 -26.63 1.35
C GLY A 783 47.76 -25.43 0.50
N SER A 784 47.11 -24.28 0.53
CA SER A 784 46.12 -23.74 1.46
C SER A 784 45.49 -22.55 0.73
N ASN A 785 44.16 -22.51 0.62
CA ASN A 785 43.47 -21.35 0.07
C ASN A 785 43.15 -20.39 1.22
N TRP A 786 43.99 -19.35 1.37
CA TRP A 786 43.73 -18.19 2.21
C TRP A 786 42.78 -17.26 1.47
N GLY A 787 41.50 -17.29 1.84
CA GLY A 787 40.50 -16.30 1.45
C GLY A 787 40.39 -15.24 2.55
N SER A 788 41.00 -14.09 2.34
CA SER A 788 40.85 -12.89 3.17
C SER A 788 39.73 -12.00 2.64
N GLY A 789 38.83 -11.61 3.55
CA GLY A 789 38.25 -10.26 3.58
C GLY A 789 36.97 -10.02 2.78
N GLY A 790 35.96 -9.48 3.48
CA GLY A 790 34.88 -8.74 2.84
C GLY A 790 33.52 -8.98 3.48
N GLY A 791 33.31 -8.45 4.69
CA GLY A 791 32.00 -8.40 5.32
C GLY A 791 31.00 -7.62 4.46
N GLY A 792 29.99 -8.33 3.96
CA GLY A 792 28.78 -7.73 3.40
C GLY A 792 27.75 -7.60 4.50
N GLY A 793 27.61 -6.40 5.06
CA GLY A 793 26.47 -6.05 5.89
C GLY A 793 25.20 -6.16 5.05
N SER A 794 24.33 -7.09 5.41
CA SER A 794 22.97 -7.17 4.89
C SER A 794 22.22 -5.91 5.34
N ARG A 795 22.08 -4.93 4.43
CA ARG A 795 21.09 -3.86 4.57
C ARG A 795 19.73 -4.51 4.37
N ASN A 796 18.96 -4.60 5.46
CA ASN A 796 17.51 -4.82 5.41
C ASN A 796 16.89 -3.76 4.50
N ASN A 797 16.49 -4.15 3.29
CA ASN A 797 15.63 -3.36 2.43
C ASN A 797 14.18 -3.70 2.83
N ASN A 798 13.62 -2.94 3.77
CA ASN A 798 12.17 -2.92 3.95
C ASN A 798 11.60 -1.92 2.93
N ASN A 799 10.98 -2.44 1.86
CA ASN A 799 10.26 -1.64 0.87
C ASN A 799 8.89 -1.25 1.42
N ASN A 800 8.84 -0.26 2.30
CA ASN A 800 7.58 0.34 2.70
C ASN A 800 7.14 1.35 1.62
N SER A 801 5.90 1.28 1.16
CA SER A 801 5.38 2.17 0.13
C SER A 801 4.61 3.31 0.80
N SER A 802 5.00 4.55 0.53
CA SER A 802 4.39 5.74 1.12
C SER A 802 4.08 6.76 0.04
N GLY A 803 2.93 7.43 0.16
CA GLY A 803 2.62 8.61 -0.63
C GLY A 803 1.46 9.38 -0.02
N GLY A 804 1.47 10.69 -0.24
CA GLY A 804 0.54 11.60 0.40
C GLY A 804 0.36 12.89 -0.37
N SER A 805 -0.61 13.69 0.06
CA SER A 805 -0.93 14.99 -0.51
C SER A 805 -1.27 15.98 0.60
N ASN A 806 -1.05 17.26 0.30
CA ASN A 806 -1.58 18.35 1.11
C ASN A 806 -3.01 18.65 0.64
N TRP A 807 -3.88 19.09 1.54
CA TRP A 807 -5.27 19.46 1.21
C TRP A 807 -5.58 20.94 1.48
#